data_AF-A0A9W6UAC0-F1
#
_entry.id   AF-A0A9W6UAC0-F1
#
_cell.length_a   1.000
_cell.length_b   1.000
_cell.length_c   1.000
_cell.angle_alpha   90.00
_cell.angle_beta   90.00
_cell.angle_gamma   90.00
#
_symmetry.space_group_name_H-M   'P 1'
#
loop_
_entity.id
_entity.type
_entity.pdbx_description
1 polymer ?
#
loop_
_entity_poly.entity_id
_entity_poly.type
_entity_poly.pdbx_seq_one_letter_code
_entity_poly.pdbx_strand_id
1 'polypeptide(L)'
;MFQYIKEVAAKIHKYNVSKYESLLRQIINVHGLTDAEVPGLGLGKTYKMDDVNAWIQNGEFASFFDFHSKLTFGKNRSDYGKLKQCIGQVPVFGFNSGRYDINLIKADLFAVIGTDNITSVIKNPSYMCIATSDMKMLDISNYVPAGTSYAKYLSTYLGECKCDDKIRCVCGLGKGIFPYEYITSFDVLSQPEVPPKSAFDSALRSTSISDEDYARVQFVWEHYGMKSIKDLLIWYKNLDVVPFIKAIKAQRELFKRFELDMFTDGVSLPGLSEKVMYQTCFNNLQQPSKEPAEAFDFPASRFSGYKTQDADTDREFNMTLEHLNDLLERQKYLCGLCYKQLTADTASADRINNKLGHIDGNILISCVGCNVARKNMSIKGFRHKKLLEFNSDRLVYSIDREEKDIYSKMKANIAGGPSIIFNRYAKRNETKIRGGKICKKIIGFDANALYLWALGKDMPCGRLTTVDAYPGIVDDIVNDKIFGFLECDIRTPELLKPYFSEMTPIFKNTLIDCSDKNVIGQHMFEYNEARKQSRAKPARKLIGSYFGEKILIYAPLLKWYIAHGMEITKTYSFIKASSHKAFAPFMEAVSSARREGDENVKSICKIIIEKVSDSDMNDLVQELKKSLRTLNHLMRSLSTDSRKNRQPILRFIWF
;
A
#
# COMPACT_ATOMS: atom_id res chain seq x y z
N MET A 1 -32.74 6.44 -3.37
CA MET A 1 -31.48 5.82 -2.90
C MET A 1 -30.47 6.86 -2.43
N PHE A 2 -29.98 7.76 -3.29
CA PHE A 2 -28.91 8.70 -2.91
C PHE A 2 -29.27 9.68 -1.78
N GLN A 3 -30.53 10.13 -1.73
CA GLN A 3 -31.03 10.97 -0.64
C GLN A 3 -30.99 10.23 0.71
N TYR A 4 -31.39 8.96 0.72
CA TYR A 4 -31.25 8.07 1.88
C TYR A 4 -29.78 7.86 2.28
N ILE A 5 -28.88 7.65 1.31
CA ILE A 5 -27.43 7.55 1.59
C ILE A 5 -26.92 8.84 2.26
N LYS A 6 -27.32 10.01 1.76
CA LYS A 6 -26.93 11.32 2.33
C LYS A 6 -27.41 11.46 3.79
N GLU A 7 -28.67 11.12 4.06
CA GLU A 7 -29.23 11.17 5.42
C GLU A 7 -28.55 10.20 6.38
N VAL A 8 -28.31 8.96 5.93
CA VAL A 8 -27.60 7.95 6.73
C VAL A 8 -26.16 8.37 6.98
N ALA A 9 -25.47 8.92 5.98
CA ALA A 9 -24.10 9.38 6.12
C ALA A 9 -23.98 10.51 7.16
N ALA A 10 -24.92 11.47 7.15
CA ALA A 10 -24.97 12.53 8.15
C ALA A 10 -25.18 11.99 9.58
N LYS A 11 -26.05 10.98 9.75
CA LYS A 11 -26.27 10.32 11.06
C LYS A 11 -25.02 9.59 11.54
N ILE A 12 -24.35 8.85 10.67
CA ILE A 12 -23.11 8.14 10.99
C ILE A 12 -22.00 9.12 11.35
N HIS A 13 -21.85 10.22 10.60
CA HIS A 13 -20.86 11.23 10.89
C HIS A 13 -21.07 11.85 12.29
N LYS A 14 -22.32 12.23 12.62
CA LYS A 14 -22.66 12.75 13.95
C LYS A 14 -22.36 11.73 15.06
N TYR A 15 -22.71 10.46 14.85
CA TYR A 15 -22.39 9.38 15.79
C TYR A 15 -20.87 9.22 15.98
N ASN A 16 -20.10 9.20 14.90
CA ASN A 16 -18.64 9.01 14.96
C ASN A 16 -17.95 10.17 15.69
N VAL A 17 -18.31 11.41 15.40
CA VAL A 17 -17.74 12.59 16.07
C VAL A 17 -18.06 12.55 17.56
N SER A 18 -19.31 12.28 17.93
CA SER A 18 -19.71 12.16 19.34
C SER A 18 -18.96 11.03 20.05
N LYS A 19 -18.85 9.86 19.42
CA LYS A 19 -18.14 8.69 19.96
C LYS A 19 -16.66 8.97 20.23
N TYR A 20 -15.99 9.72 19.36
CA TYR A 20 -14.56 10.01 19.46
C TYR A 20 -14.24 11.41 19.97
N GLU A 21 -15.23 12.16 20.48
CA GLU A 21 -15.07 13.56 20.86
C GLU A 21 -13.96 13.77 21.89
N SER A 22 -13.93 12.94 22.95
CA SER A 22 -12.89 13.03 23.98
C SER A 22 -11.48 12.89 23.40
N LEU A 23 -11.26 11.92 22.51
CA LEU A 23 -9.99 11.69 21.83
C LEU A 23 -9.64 12.87 20.90
N LEU A 24 -10.61 13.36 20.12
CA LEU A 24 -10.41 14.50 19.21
C LEU A 24 -9.99 15.76 19.99
N ARG A 25 -10.64 16.04 21.12
CA ARG A 25 -10.28 17.15 22.02
C ARG A 25 -8.88 17.00 22.60
N GLN A 26 -8.49 15.79 23.03
CA GLN A 26 -7.13 15.51 23.50
C GLN A 26 -6.08 15.76 22.41
N ILE A 27 -6.33 15.30 21.18
CA ILE A 27 -5.43 15.52 20.05
C ILE A 27 -5.26 17.01 19.75
N ILE A 28 -6.35 17.78 19.74
CA ILE A 28 -6.30 19.25 19.56
C ILE A 28 -5.48 19.89 20.69
N ASN A 29 -5.65 19.47 21.95
CA ASN A 29 -4.87 19.99 23.06
C ASN A 29 -3.37 19.70 22.94
N VAL A 30 -3.00 18.46 22.61
CA VAL A 30 -1.59 18.05 22.53
C VAL A 30 -0.93 18.65 21.28
N HIS A 31 -1.50 18.40 20.11
CA HIS A 31 -0.88 18.72 18.83
C HIS A 31 -1.25 20.09 18.29
N GLY A 32 -2.40 20.63 18.71
CA GLY A 32 -2.98 21.83 18.10
C GLY A 32 -3.54 21.55 16.70
N LEU A 33 -4.37 22.47 16.23
CA LEU A 33 -4.86 22.52 14.86
C LEU A 33 -3.92 23.38 14.03
N THR A 34 -2.78 22.81 13.66
CA THR A 34 -1.85 23.45 12.71
C THR A 34 -2.38 23.25 11.29
N ASP A 35 -2.38 24.31 10.48
CA ASP A 35 -2.83 24.32 9.08
C ASP A 35 -4.30 23.88 8.86
N ALA A 36 -5.13 23.99 9.90
CA ALA A 36 -6.57 23.84 9.75
C ALA A 36 -7.16 25.09 9.09
N GLU A 37 -7.79 24.90 7.93
CA GLU A 37 -8.52 25.97 7.24
C GLU A 37 -9.93 26.02 7.85
N VAL A 38 -10.10 26.92 8.82
CA VAL A 38 -11.41 27.26 9.36
C VAL A 38 -11.88 28.54 8.67
N PRO A 39 -13.03 28.52 7.97
CA PRO A 39 -13.56 29.72 7.33
C PRO A 39 -13.66 30.89 8.32
N GLY A 40 -12.95 31.99 8.05
CA GLY A 40 -12.93 33.19 8.90
C GLY A 40 -11.75 33.33 9.86
N LEU A 41 -10.85 32.34 9.95
CA LEU A 41 -9.67 32.37 10.84
C LEU A 41 -8.33 32.48 10.09
N GLY A 42 -7.32 33.04 10.75
CA GLY A 42 -6.02 33.33 10.15
C GLY A 42 -5.18 32.09 9.83
N LEU A 43 -4.73 31.98 8.58
CA LEU A 43 -3.81 30.93 8.12
C LEU A 43 -2.46 31.00 8.88
N GLY A 44 -1.88 29.83 9.20
CA GLY A 44 -0.55 29.72 9.83
C GLY A 44 -0.54 29.83 11.36
N LYS A 45 -1.70 29.96 12.02
CA LYS A 45 -1.82 29.83 13.48
C LYS A 45 -2.14 28.38 13.87
N THR A 46 -1.66 27.98 15.05
CA THR A 46 -2.03 26.70 15.67
C THR A 46 -3.03 26.97 16.78
N TYR A 47 -4.23 26.43 16.65
CA TYR A 47 -5.31 26.61 17.62
C TYR A 47 -5.36 25.45 18.62
N LYS A 48 -5.72 25.74 19.87
CA LYS A 48 -5.90 24.79 20.97
C LYS A 48 -7.38 24.64 21.31
N MET A 49 -7.69 23.72 22.22
CA MET A 49 -9.09 23.46 22.57
C MET A 49 -9.74 24.64 23.28
N ASP A 50 -8.95 25.47 23.98
CA ASP A 50 -9.43 26.70 24.62
C ASP A 50 -9.97 27.70 23.58
N ASP A 51 -9.29 27.85 22.44
CA ASP A 51 -9.78 28.66 21.32
C ASP A 51 -11.11 28.11 20.79
N VAL A 52 -11.18 26.80 20.56
CA VAL A 52 -12.40 26.16 20.04
C VAL A 52 -13.56 26.27 21.04
N ASN A 53 -13.30 26.12 22.34
CA ASN A 53 -14.30 26.31 23.38
C ASN A 53 -14.79 27.77 23.42
N ALA A 54 -13.88 28.74 23.28
CA ALA A 54 -14.24 30.15 23.20
C ALA A 54 -15.13 30.44 21.98
N TRP A 55 -14.82 29.90 20.80
CA TRP A 55 -15.67 30.06 19.62
C TRP A 55 -17.06 29.46 19.79
N ILE A 56 -17.17 28.31 20.48
CA ILE A 56 -18.46 27.70 20.79
C ILE A 56 -19.24 28.56 21.79
N GLN A 57 -18.58 29.09 22.82
CA GLN A 57 -19.20 29.98 23.81
C GLN A 57 -19.64 31.31 23.21
N ASN A 58 -18.86 31.87 22.28
CA ASN A 58 -19.18 33.11 21.57
C ASN A 58 -20.24 32.94 20.47
N GLY A 59 -20.71 31.71 20.23
CA GLY A 59 -21.73 31.41 19.22
C GLY A 59 -21.22 31.36 17.78
N GLU A 60 -19.91 31.37 17.56
CA GLU A 60 -19.29 31.21 16.22
C GLU A 60 -19.51 29.79 15.67
N PHE A 61 -19.58 28.80 16.57
CA PHE A 61 -19.99 27.43 16.26
C PHE A 61 -21.05 26.95 17.25
N ALA A 62 -22.10 26.29 16.74
CA ALA A 62 -23.22 25.84 17.59
C ALA A 62 -22.84 24.67 18.54
N SER A 63 -21.82 23.90 18.19
CA SER A 63 -21.34 22.75 18.97
C SER A 63 -19.95 22.31 18.48
N PHE A 64 -19.32 21.38 19.21
CA PHE A 64 -18.10 20.73 18.73
C PHE A 64 -18.31 19.99 17.40
N PHE A 65 -19.48 19.38 17.19
CA PHE A 65 -19.80 18.76 15.90
C PHE A 65 -19.90 19.80 14.78
N ASP A 66 -20.54 20.94 15.03
CA ASP A 66 -20.65 22.02 14.04
C ASP A 66 -19.27 22.53 13.63
N PHE A 67 -18.41 22.81 14.61
CA PHE A 67 -17.00 23.12 14.42
C PHE A 67 -16.28 22.04 13.60
N HIS A 68 -16.34 20.78 14.05
CA HIS A 68 -15.68 19.66 13.38
C HIS A 68 -16.16 19.51 11.93
N SER A 69 -17.46 19.65 11.67
CA SER A 69 -18.03 19.46 10.33
C SER A 69 -17.53 20.51 9.33
N LYS A 70 -17.42 21.77 9.75
CA LYS A 70 -16.99 22.92 8.94
C LYS A 70 -15.47 23.03 8.76
N LEU A 71 -14.71 22.25 9.53
CA LEU A 71 -13.26 22.27 9.47
C LEU A 71 -12.77 21.64 8.16
N THR A 72 -12.00 22.42 7.39
CA THR A 72 -11.39 21.99 6.15
C THR A 72 -9.87 21.90 6.29
N PHE A 73 -9.22 21.17 5.38
CA PHE A 73 -7.78 21.09 5.32
C PHE A 73 -7.33 21.31 3.88
N GLY A 74 -6.28 22.11 3.71
CA GLY A 74 -5.58 22.20 2.45
C GLY A 74 -4.93 20.88 2.02
N LYS A 75 -4.13 20.93 0.96
CA LYS A 75 -3.47 19.76 0.35
C LYS A 75 -2.50 19.03 1.30
N ASN A 76 -1.93 19.72 2.29
CA ASN A 76 -1.11 19.15 3.35
C ASN A 76 -1.99 18.84 4.57
N ARG A 77 -2.28 17.55 4.80
CA ARG A 77 -3.12 17.15 5.94
C ARG A 77 -2.27 16.92 7.17
N SER A 78 -2.56 17.68 8.22
CA SER A 78 -2.14 17.36 9.59
C SER A 78 -2.66 15.98 10.03
N ASP A 79 -2.10 15.42 11.10
CA ASP A 79 -2.57 14.12 11.62
C ASP A 79 -4.05 14.17 12.04
N TYR A 80 -4.51 15.32 12.55
CA TYR A 80 -5.92 15.57 12.81
C TYR A 80 -6.75 15.55 11.52
N GLY A 81 -6.22 16.04 10.39
CA GLY A 81 -6.91 15.99 9.11
C GLY A 81 -7.05 14.60 8.48
N LYS A 82 -6.05 13.72 8.68
CA LYS A 82 -6.19 12.31 8.33
C LYS A 82 -7.26 11.63 9.19
N LEU A 83 -7.27 11.92 10.48
CA LEU A 83 -8.25 11.37 11.42
C LEU A 83 -9.67 11.87 11.12
N LYS A 84 -9.85 13.17 10.87
CA LYS A 84 -11.14 13.74 10.42
C LYS A 84 -11.66 13.03 9.19
N GLN A 85 -10.82 12.83 8.17
CA GLN A 85 -11.24 12.13 6.98
C GLN A 85 -11.72 10.71 7.30
N CYS A 86 -10.99 9.97 8.13
CA CYS A 86 -11.36 8.61 8.53
C CYS A 86 -12.70 8.54 9.28
N ILE A 87 -12.98 9.52 10.14
CA ILE A 87 -14.19 9.58 10.98
C ILE A 87 -15.39 10.11 10.18
N GLY A 88 -15.14 11.05 9.25
CA GLY A 88 -16.15 11.71 8.43
C GLY A 88 -16.55 10.95 7.17
N GLN A 89 -15.71 10.05 6.66
CA GLN A 89 -16.04 9.22 5.49
C GLN A 89 -16.78 7.94 5.87
N VAL A 90 -17.97 7.76 5.30
CA VAL A 90 -18.74 6.53 5.42
C VAL A 90 -18.32 5.53 4.34
N PRO A 91 -17.84 4.33 4.70
CA PRO A 91 -17.51 3.32 3.70
C PRO A 91 -18.79 2.69 3.13
N VAL A 92 -18.86 2.60 1.81
CA VAL A 92 -19.93 1.92 1.08
C VAL A 92 -19.32 0.74 0.35
N PHE A 93 -19.74 -0.47 0.73
CA PHE A 93 -19.15 -1.71 0.24
C PHE A 93 -19.98 -2.32 -0.88
N GLY A 94 -19.28 -2.69 -1.96
CA GLY A 94 -19.79 -3.55 -3.02
C GLY A 94 -18.91 -4.78 -3.18
N PHE A 95 -19.38 -5.79 -3.89
CA PHE A 95 -18.57 -6.93 -4.31
C PHE A 95 -18.61 -7.03 -5.83
N ASN A 96 -17.46 -6.80 -6.48
CA ASN A 96 -17.31 -6.71 -7.92
C ASN A 96 -18.11 -5.57 -8.57
N SER A 97 -18.51 -4.56 -7.78
CA SER A 97 -19.32 -3.44 -8.24
C SER A 97 -18.59 -2.56 -9.26
N GLY A 98 -17.25 -2.51 -9.25
CA GLY A 98 -16.47 -1.77 -10.24
C GLY A 98 -16.62 -2.30 -11.68
N ARG A 99 -16.95 -3.59 -11.83
CA ARG A 99 -17.21 -4.22 -13.15
C ARG A 99 -18.69 -4.20 -13.50
N TYR A 100 -19.59 -4.28 -12.53
CA TYR A 100 -21.04 -4.38 -12.74
C TYR A 100 -21.78 -3.12 -12.30
N ASP A 101 -22.19 -3.05 -11.04
CA ASP A 101 -23.17 -2.08 -10.53
C ASP A 101 -22.80 -0.62 -10.84
N ILE A 102 -21.54 -0.25 -10.60
CA ILE A 102 -21.05 1.13 -10.82
C ILE A 102 -21.16 1.51 -12.29
N ASN A 103 -20.95 0.58 -13.22
CA ASN A 103 -21.05 0.92 -14.64
C ASN A 103 -22.49 1.23 -15.07
N LEU A 104 -23.48 0.66 -14.39
CA LEU A 104 -24.90 0.92 -14.63
C LEU A 104 -25.35 2.25 -14.01
N ILE A 105 -24.89 2.56 -12.79
CA ILE A 105 -25.39 3.72 -12.03
C ILE A 105 -24.49 4.94 -12.07
N LYS A 106 -23.28 4.88 -12.65
CA LYS A 106 -22.28 5.95 -12.55
C LYS A 106 -22.79 7.32 -13.02
N ALA A 107 -23.62 7.38 -14.06
CA ALA A 107 -24.12 8.65 -14.58
C ALA A 107 -24.98 9.36 -13.51
N ASP A 108 -25.96 8.65 -12.96
CA ASP A 108 -26.85 9.17 -11.91
C ASP A 108 -26.10 9.38 -10.59
N LEU A 109 -25.17 8.46 -10.26
CA LEU A 109 -24.31 8.56 -9.09
C LEU A 109 -23.51 9.86 -9.10
N PHE A 110 -22.85 10.18 -10.22
CA PHE A 110 -22.08 11.42 -10.33
C PHE A 110 -22.96 12.66 -10.40
N ALA A 111 -24.15 12.56 -11.00
CA ALA A 111 -25.12 13.65 -10.99
C ALA A 111 -25.58 14.01 -9.57
N VAL A 112 -25.75 13.02 -8.69
CA VAL A 112 -26.18 13.27 -7.30
C VAL A 112 -25.03 13.63 -6.36
N ILE A 113 -23.86 13.00 -6.54
CA ILE A 113 -22.69 13.30 -5.70
C ILE A 113 -22.12 14.69 -6.01
N GLY A 114 -22.20 15.12 -7.28
CA GLY A 114 -21.52 16.32 -7.77
C GLY A 114 -20.03 16.07 -7.95
N THR A 115 -19.48 16.41 -9.11
CA THR A 115 -18.06 16.15 -9.44
C THR A 115 -17.09 16.90 -8.53
N ASP A 116 -17.51 18.04 -8.00
CA ASP A 116 -16.67 18.91 -7.15
C ASP A 116 -16.43 18.30 -5.76
N ASN A 117 -17.28 17.37 -5.32
CA ASN A 117 -17.15 16.67 -4.04
C ASN A 117 -16.22 15.46 -4.11
N ILE A 118 -15.71 15.10 -5.30
CA ILE A 118 -14.84 13.94 -5.49
C ILE A 118 -13.41 14.29 -5.04
N THR A 119 -12.96 13.61 -3.99
CA THR A 119 -11.62 13.84 -3.41
C THR A 119 -10.56 12.95 -4.06
N SER A 120 -10.93 11.72 -4.46
CA SER A 120 -10.04 10.84 -5.21
C SER A 120 -10.81 9.75 -5.95
N VAL A 121 -10.27 9.35 -7.11
CA VAL A 121 -10.75 8.20 -7.89
C VAL A 121 -9.56 7.34 -8.24
N ILE A 122 -9.64 6.05 -7.95
CA ILE A 122 -8.61 5.09 -8.31
C ILE A 122 -9.22 4.09 -9.30
N LYS A 123 -8.66 4.02 -10.51
CA LYS A 123 -9.19 3.23 -11.64
C LYS A 123 -8.14 2.26 -12.19
N ASN A 124 -8.53 1.02 -12.46
CA ASN A 124 -7.76 0.02 -13.20
C ASN A 124 -8.66 -1.04 -13.84
N PRO A 125 -8.57 -1.24 -15.18
CA PRO A 125 -9.65 -1.00 -16.18
C PRO A 125 -11.04 -0.56 -15.67
N SER A 126 -11.49 -1.03 -14.51
CA SER A 126 -12.69 -0.66 -13.74
C SER A 126 -12.40 0.29 -12.57
N TYR A 127 -13.43 0.81 -11.89
CA TYR A 127 -13.23 1.62 -10.68
C TYR A 127 -12.84 0.74 -9.49
N MET A 128 -11.73 1.07 -8.82
CA MET A 128 -11.30 0.38 -7.59
C MET A 128 -11.83 1.08 -6.33
N CYS A 129 -11.87 2.42 -6.35
CA CYS A 129 -12.38 3.25 -5.27
C CYS A 129 -12.88 4.58 -5.81
N ILE A 130 -14.03 5.04 -5.32
CA ILE A 130 -14.54 6.41 -5.52
C ILE A 130 -14.69 7.03 -4.13
N ALA A 131 -13.93 8.08 -3.84
CA ALA A 131 -13.97 8.75 -2.56
C ALA A 131 -14.41 10.22 -2.71
N THR A 132 -15.29 10.64 -1.82
CA THR A 132 -15.74 12.04 -1.66
C THR A 132 -15.24 12.57 -0.32
N SER A 133 -15.69 13.73 0.16
CA SER A 133 -15.43 14.16 1.54
C SER A 133 -16.10 13.26 2.58
N ASP A 134 -17.27 12.72 2.24
CA ASP A 134 -18.21 12.12 3.21
C ASP A 134 -18.41 10.61 3.00
N MET A 135 -17.94 10.07 1.88
CA MET A 135 -18.14 8.67 1.51
C MET A 135 -16.90 8.08 0.84
N LYS A 136 -16.69 6.77 1.03
CA LYS A 136 -15.69 5.99 0.29
C LYS A 136 -16.33 4.70 -0.24
N MET A 137 -16.58 4.64 -1.55
CA MET A 137 -17.06 3.41 -2.19
C MET A 137 -15.89 2.46 -2.41
N LEU A 138 -16.01 1.27 -1.85
CA LEU A 138 -14.97 0.24 -1.82
C LEU A 138 -15.52 -1.05 -2.41
N ASP A 139 -14.76 -1.62 -3.33
CA ASP A 139 -15.08 -2.91 -3.91
C ASP A 139 -14.27 -4.02 -3.22
N ILE A 140 -14.96 -4.89 -2.48
CA ILE A 140 -14.37 -5.98 -1.70
C ILE A 140 -13.66 -7.00 -2.59
N SER A 141 -14.01 -7.10 -3.89
CA SER A 141 -13.28 -7.99 -4.80
C SER A 141 -11.82 -7.55 -5.01
N ASN A 142 -11.47 -6.29 -4.73
CA ASN A 142 -10.08 -5.82 -4.78
C ASN A 142 -9.26 -6.25 -3.56
N TYR A 143 -9.89 -6.81 -2.53
CA TYR A 143 -9.25 -7.24 -1.29
C TYR A 143 -9.08 -8.76 -1.18
N VAL A 144 -9.28 -9.46 -2.29
CA VAL A 144 -9.18 -10.92 -2.42
C VAL A 144 -8.49 -11.26 -3.73
N PRO A 145 -7.97 -12.49 -3.90
CA PRO A 145 -7.33 -12.91 -5.14
C PRO A 145 -8.25 -12.73 -6.36
N ALA A 146 -7.64 -12.39 -7.49
CA ALA A 146 -8.35 -12.19 -8.75
C ALA A 146 -9.18 -13.43 -9.13
N GLY A 147 -10.43 -13.21 -9.55
CA GLY A 147 -11.35 -14.29 -9.94
C GLY A 147 -12.13 -14.92 -8.79
N THR A 148 -11.92 -14.49 -7.54
CA THR A 148 -12.72 -14.95 -6.38
C THR A 148 -14.18 -14.57 -6.56
N SER A 149 -15.07 -15.58 -6.60
CA SER A 149 -16.51 -15.35 -6.65
C SER A 149 -17.06 -14.95 -5.28
N TYR A 150 -18.25 -14.34 -5.26
CA TYR A 150 -18.92 -13.95 -4.02
C TYR A 150 -19.19 -15.16 -3.12
N ALA A 151 -19.64 -16.29 -3.68
CA ALA A 151 -19.86 -17.53 -2.93
C ALA A 151 -18.55 -18.09 -2.34
N LYS A 152 -17.45 -18.03 -3.11
CA LYS A 152 -16.12 -18.43 -2.62
C LYS A 152 -15.66 -17.51 -1.48
N TYR A 153 -15.87 -16.20 -1.61
CA TYR A 153 -15.59 -15.25 -0.54
C TYR A 153 -16.33 -15.59 0.75
N LEU A 154 -17.66 -15.80 0.69
CA LEU A 154 -18.44 -16.15 1.87
C LEU A 154 -17.98 -17.47 2.50
N SER A 155 -17.80 -18.52 1.71
CA SER A 155 -17.36 -19.84 2.22
C SER A 155 -15.97 -19.79 2.84
N THR A 156 -15.06 -18.98 2.31
CA THR A 156 -13.73 -18.76 2.90
C THR A 156 -13.80 -18.20 4.32
N TYR A 157 -14.68 -17.22 4.58
CA TYR A 157 -14.73 -16.52 5.88
C TYR A 157 -15.76 -17.08 6.85
N LEU A 158 -16.82 -17.72 6.36
CA LEU A 158 -17.96 -18.19 7.15
C LEU A 158 -18.16 -19.71 7.12
N GLY A 159 -17.47 -20.41 6.22
CA GLY A 159 -17.76 -21.80 5.89
C GLY A 159 -18.99 -21.96 4.99
N GLU A 160 -19.26 -23.20 4.57
CA GLU A 160 -20.42 -23.54 3.75
C GLU A 160 -21.66 -23.86 4.60
N CYS A 161 -22.84 -23.79 3.98
CA CYS A 161 -24.09 -24.22 4.59
C CYS A 161 -24.06 -25.72 4.92
N LYS A 162 -24.07 -26.05 6.21
CA LYS A 162 -24.05 -27.44 6.72
C LYS A 162 -25.44 -28.04 7.00
N CYS A 163 -26.52 -27.37 6.63
CA CYS A 163 -27.86 -27.91 6.83
C CYS A 163 -28.10 -29.07 5.85
N ASP A 164 -28.54 -30.23 6.36
CA ASP A 164 -28.90 -31.38 5.53
C ASP A 164 -30.19 -31.11 4.75
N ASP A 165 -31.20 -30.55 5.42
CA ASP A 165 -32.44 -30.09 4.78
C ASP A 165 -32.23 -28.69 4.18
N LYS A 166 -32.04 -28.64 2.86
CA LYS A 166 -31.90 -27.38 2.11
C LYS A 166 -33.23 -26.63 1.93
N ILE A 167 -34.37 -27.31 1.99
CA ILE A 167 -35.69 -26.68 1.87
C ILE A 167 -35.95 -25.83 3.11
N ARG A 168 -35.81 -26.43 4.29
CA ARG A 168 -36.07 -25.76 5.59
C ARG A 168 -34.86 -25.01 6.16
N CYS A 169 -33.80 -24.84 5.37
CA CYS A 169 -32.58 -24.17 5.79
C CYS A 169 -32.80 -22.65 6.03
N VAL A 170 -32.61 -22.24 7.29
CA VAL A 170 -32.68 -20.84 7.76
C VAL A 170 -31.35 -20.30 8.29
N CYS A 171 -30.23 -21.01 8.09
CA CYS A 171 -28.92 -20.62 8.62
C CYS A 171 -28.33 -19.34 8.00
N GLY A 172 -28.98 -18.77 6.98
CA GLY A 172 -28.55 -17.56 6.29
C GLY A 172 -27.41 -17.73 5.29
N LEU A 173 -26.87 -18.96 5.13
CA LEU A 173 -25.88 -19.31 4.11
C LEU A 173 -26.48 -20.14 2.95
N GLY A 174 -27.79 -20.39 3.00
CA GLY A 174 -28.52 -21.11 1.95
C GLY A 174 -28.86 -20.21 0.77
N LYS A 175 -29.17 -20.82 -0.38
CA LYS A 175 -29.54 -20.10 -1.61
C LYS A 175 -30.89 -19.40 -1.44
N GLY A 176 -30.95 -18.13 -1.80
CA GLY A 176 -32.19 -17.37 -1.97
C GLY A 176 -32.74 -17.53 -3.38
N ILE A 177 -34.07 -17.50 -3.52
CA ILE A 177 -34.75 -17.61 -4.81
C ILE A 177 -35.71 -16.43 -4.92
N PHE A 178 -35.68 -15.74 -6.07
CA PHE A 178 -36.46 -14.52 -6.30
C PHE A 178 -36.94 -14.46 -7.77
N PRO A 179 -38.18 -14.03 -8.04
CA PRO A 179 -38.75 -14.07 -9.38
C PRO A 179 -38.40 -12.80 -10.17
N TYR A 180 -37.18 -12.72 -10.71
CA TYR A 180 -36.65 -11.47 -11.31
C TYR A 180 -37.50 -10.94 -12.47
N GLU A 181 -37.89 -11.82 -13.40
CA GLU A 181 -38.61 -11.43 -14.63
C GLU A 181 -40.09 -11.10 -14.35
N TYR A 182 -40.61 -11.53 -13.20
CA TYR A 182 -41.97 -11.21 -12.75
C TYR A 182 -42.10 -9.77 -12.22
N ILE A 183 -41.00 -9.17 -11.75
CA ILE A 183 -41.01 -7.79 -11.22
C ILE A 183 -40.94 -6.79 -12.39
N THR A 184 -42.10 -6.46 -12.95
CA THR A 184 -42.23 -5.51 -14.06
C THR A 184 -42.56 -4.08 -13.62
N SER A 185 -43.08 -3.90 -12.39
CA SER A 185 -43.35 -2.60 -11.78
C SER A 185 -43.23 -2.66 -10.25
N PHE A 186 -43.21 -1.50 -9.60
CA PHE A 186 -43.18 -1.42 -8.14
C PHE A 186 -44.45 -1.96 -7.48
N ASP A 187 -45.60 -1.91 -8.16
CA ASP A 187 -46.89 -2.38 -7.61
C ASP A 187 -46.90 -3.90 -7.40
N VAL A 188 -46.15 -4.66 -8.22
CA VAL A 188 -45.98 -6.11 -8.04
C VAL A 188 -45.42 -6.44 -6.66
N LEU A 189 -44.54 -5.60 -6.10
CA LEU A 189 -43.97 -5.83 -4.77
C LEU A 189 -45.02 -5.80 -3.64
N SER A 190 -46.17 -5.18 -3.86
CA SER A 190 -47.25 -5.08 -2.88
C SER A 190 -48.21 -6.28 -2.89
N GLN A 191 -48.06 -7.21 -3.85
CA GLN A 191 -48.94 -8.37 -3.95
C GLN A 191 -48.80 -9.28 -2.72
N PRO A 192 -49.91 -9.76 -2.13
CA PRO A 192 -49.92 -10.43 -0.83
C PRO A 192 -49.73 -11.95 -0.89
N GLU A 193 -49.59 -12.53 -2.08
CA GLU A 193 -49.52 -13.98 -2.28
C GLU A 193 -48.13 -14.42 -2.73
N VAL A 194 -47.79 -15.68 -2.44
CA VAL A 194 -46.58 -16.31 -3.00
C VAL A 194 -46.70 -16.30 -4.52
N PRO A 195 -45.69 -15.80 -5.26
CA PRO A 195 -45.73 -15.82 -6.72
C PRO A 195 -45.94 -17.24 -7.26
N PRO A 196 -46.71 -17.40 -8.36
CA PRO A 196 -46.92 -18.72 -8.96
C PRO A 196 -45.58 -19.31 -9.41
N LYS A 197 -45.48 -20.65 -9.45
CA LYS A 197 -44.23 -21.36 -9.77
C LYS A 197 -43.58 -20.85 -11.09
N SER A 198 -44.39 -20.60 -12.12
CA SER A 198 -43.93 -20.09 -13.41
C SER A 198 -43.32 -18.68 -13.35
N ALA A 199 -43.58 -17.89 -12.31
CA ALA A 199 -42.99 -16.56 -12.13
C ALA A 199 -41.47 -16.61 -11.86
N PHE A 200 -40.93 -17.78 -11.51
CA PHE A 200 -39.51 -17.98 -11.22
C PHE A 200 -38.71 -18.51 -12.40
N ASP A 201 -39.37 -18.73 -13.55
CA ASP A 201 -38.69 -19.17 -14.77
C ASP A 201 -37.79 -18.05 -15.30
N SER A 202 -36.67 -18.42 -15.93
CA SER A 202 -35.73 -17.47 -16.51
C SER A 202 -35.59 -17.67 -18.00
N ALA A 203 -36.07 -16.70 -18.79
CA ALA A 203 -35.83 -16.66 -20.23
C ALA A 203 -34.34 -16.51 -20.53
N LEU A 204 -33.62 -15.72 -19.73
CA LEU A 204 -32.17 -15.49 -19.91
C LEU A 204 -31.34 -16.79 -19.84
N ARG A 205 -31.70 -17.70 -18.93
CA ARG A 205 -31.02 -18.99 -18.75
C ARG A 205 -31.72 -20.14 -19.47
N SER A 206 -32.93 -19.90 -19.99
CA SER A 206 -33.81 -20.94 -20.51
C SER A 206 -34.02 -22.08 -19.50
N THR A 207 -34.38 -21.72 -18.26
CA THR A 207 -34.57 -22.67 -17.13
C THR A 207 -35.86 -22.39 -16.38
N SER A 208 -36.54 -23.45 -15.92
CA SER A 208 -37.64 -23.37 -14.97
C SER A 208 -37.22 -23.77 -13.55
N ILE A 209 -37.94 -23.29 -12.54
CA ILE A 209 -37.68 -23.64 -11.13
C ILE A 209 -38.03 -25.12 -10.83
N SER A 210 -37.25 -25.80 -10.01
CA SER A 210 -37.56 -27.16 -9.54
C SER A 210 -38.66 -27.17 -8.48
N ASP A 211 -39.31 -28.32 -8.26
CA ASP A 211 -40.31 -28.47 -7.20
C ASP A 211 -39.71 -28.23 -5.80
N GLU A 212 -38.48 -28.66 -5.56
CA GLU A 212 -37.76 -28.47 -4.31
C GLU A 212 -37.44 -26.99 -4.04
N ASP A 213 -36.97 -26.27 -5.06
CA ASP A 213 -36.69 -24.84 -4.96
C ASP A 213 -38.00 -24.04 -4.76
N TYR A 214 -39.11 -24.44 -5.37
CA TYR A 214 -40.42 -23.81 -5.13
C TYR A 214 -40.96 -24.12 -3.73
N ALA A 215 -40.84 -25.36 -3.26
CA ALA A 215 -41.20 -25.75 -1.90
C ALA A 215 -40.39 -24.95 -0.86
N ARG A 216 -39.13 -24.63 -1.16
CA ARG A 216 -38.32 -23.72 -0.33
C ARG A 216 -38.90 -22.31 -0.28
N VAL A 217 -39.35 -21.75 -1.41
CA VAL A 217 -39.99 -20.42 -1.45
C VAL A 217 -41.26 -20.41 -0.58
N GLN A 218 -42.10 -21.43 -0.70
CA GLN A 218 -43.32 -21.57 0.10
C GLN A 218 -43.00 -21.66 1.60
N PHE A 219 -42.02 -22.50 1.96
CA PHE A 219 -41.58 -22.64 3.34
C PHE A 219 -41.08 -21.31 3.92
N VAL A 220 -40.22 -20.56 3.22
CA VAL A 220 -39.70 -19.29 3.78
C VAL A 220 -40.77 -18.21 3.86
N TRP A 221 -41.72 -18.20 2.92
CA TRP A 221 -42.85 -17.28 2.96
C TRP A 221 -43.67 -17.47 4.24
N GLU A 222 -44.03 -18.73 4.54
CA GLU A 222 -44.78 -19.09 5.75
C GLU A 222 -43.94 -18.89 7.01
N HIS A 223 -42.71 -19.40 7.03
CA HIS A 223 -41.81 -19.37 8.20
C HIS A 223 -41.50 -17.95 8.67
N TYR A 224 -41.32 -17.00 7.75
CA TYR A 224 -41.07 -15.59 8.08
C TYR A 224 -42.36 -14.74 8.14
N GLY A 225 -43.53 -15.34 7.92
CA GLY A 225 -44.83 -14.64 7.96
C GLY A 225 -44.91 -13.50 6.95
N MET A 226 -44.41 -13.72 5.73
CA MET A 226 -44.35 -12.70 4.68
C MET A 226 -45.76 -12.28 4.26
N LYS A 227 -45.98 -10.97 4.13
CA LYS A 227 -47.28 -10.38 3.76
C LYS A 227 -47.31 -9.87 2.33
N SER A 228 -46.15 -9.79 1.69
CA SER A 228 -46.00 -9.23 0.36
C SER A 228 -44.74 -9.74 -0.35
N ILE A 229 -44.72 -9.65 -1.68
CA ILE A 229 -43.51 -9.94 -2.49
C ILE A 229 -42.34 -9.05 -2.05
N LYS A 230 -42.59 -7.84 -1.54
CA LYS A 230 -41.57 -6.97 -0.94
C LYS A 230 -40.87 -7.63 0.25
N ASP A 231 -41.58 -8.37 1.09
CA ASP A 231 -40.98 -9.08 2.22
C ASP A 231 -40.05 -10.19 1.73
N LEU A 232 -40.45 -10.90 0.68
CA LEU A 232 -39.60 -11.89 0.00
C LEU A 232 -38.36 -11.24 -0.60
N LEU A 233 -38.48 -10.05 -1.23
CA LEU A 233 -37.34 -9.29 -1.73
C LEU A 233 -36.39 -8.87 -0.60
N ILE A 234 -36.92 -8.37 0.52
CA ILE A 234 -36.11 -7.97 1.69
C ILE A 234 -35.35 -9.19 2.24
N TRP A 235 -36.03 -10.32 2.43
CA TRP A 235 -35.40 -11.57 2.86
C TRP A 235 -34.31 -12.02 1.88
N TYR A 236 -34.62 -12.06 0.59
CA TYR A 236 -33.68 -12.44 -0.47
C TYR A 236 -32.43 -11.57 -0.45
N LYS A 237 -32.58 -10.24 -0.33
CA LYS A 237 -31.44 -9.32 -0.22
C LYS A 237 -30.66 -9.48 1.08
N ASN A 238 -31.32 -9.79 2.20
CA ASN A 238 -30.65 -10.03 3.47
C ASN A 238 -29.81 -11.30 3.47
N LEU A 239 -30.14 -12.32 2.66
CA LEU A 239 -29.30 -13.50 2.46
C LEU A 239 -27.94 -13.17 1.83
N ASP A 240 -27.85 -12.09 1.05
CA ASP A 240 -26.56 -11.59 0.57
C ASP A 240 -25.94 -10.64 1.61
N VAL A 241 -26.67 -9.61 2.05
CA VAL A 241 -26.11 -8.52 2.87
C VAL A 241 -25.61 -8.99 4.25
N VAL A 242 -26.36 -9.86 4.94
CA VAL A 242 -26.00 -10.27 6.30
C VAL A 242 -24.72 -11.12 6.33
N PRO A 243 -24.58 -12.18 5.51
CA PRO A 243 -23.31 -12.88 5.37
C PRO A 243 -22.18 -11.98 4.86
N PHE A 244 -22.46 -11.05 3.95
CA PHE A 244 -21.43 -10.14 3.44
C PHE A 244 -20.78 -9.33 4.57
N ILE A 245 -21.61 -8.72 5.44
CA ILE A 245 -21.12 -7.94 6.58
C ILE A 245 -20.35 -8.83 7.56
N LYS A 246 -20.80 -10.06 7.81
CA LYS A 246 -20.09 -11.02 8.68
C LYS A 246 -18.71 -11.38 8.10
N ALA A 247 -18.64 -11.65 6.80
CA ALA A 247 -17.40 -11.98 6.10
C ALA A 247 -16.42 -10.78 6.11
N ILE A 248 -16.91 -9.56 5.85
CA ILE A 248 -16.11 -8.33 5.95
C ILE A 248 -15.52 -8.17 7.35
N LYS A 249 -16.32 -8.38 8.40
CA LYS A 249 -15.82 -8.29 9.79
C LYS A 249 -14.73 -9.33 10.04
N ALA A 250 -14.95 -10.59 9.65
CA ALA A 250 -13.95 -11.65 9.79
C ALA A 250 -12.65 -11.32 9.02
N GLN A 251 -12.76 -10.82 7.79
CA GLN A 251 -11.61 -10.40 6.98
C GLN A 251 -10.85 -9.24 7.62
N ARG A 252 -11.54 -8.26 8.21
CA ARG A 252 -10.94 -7.13 8.91
C ARG A 252 -10.16 -7.56 10.15
N GLU A 253 -10.67 -8.52 10.93
CA GLU A 253 -9.94 -9.06 12.09
C GLU A 253 -8.58 -9.68 11.72
N LEU A 254 -8.43 -10.22 10.50
CA LEU A 254 -7.14 -10.72 10.03
C LEU A 254 -6.12 -9.60 9.87
N PHE A 255 -6.51 -8.46 9.29
CA PHE A 255 -5.60 -7.34 9.05
C PHE A 255 -5.23 -6.58 10.32
N LYS A 256 -6.09 -6.60 11.34
CA LYS A 256 -5.77 -6.05 12.67
C LYS A 256 -4.56 -6.72 13.33
N ARG A 257 -4.26 -7.99 13.01
CA ARG A 257 -3.05 -8.68 13.51
C ARG A 257 -1.75 -8.04 13.00
N PHE A 258 -1.83 -7.27 11.92
CA PHE A 258 -0.73 -6.46 11.37
C PHE A 258 -0.86 -4.99 11.77
N GLU A 259 -1.72 -4.65 12.73
CA GLU A 259 -2.02 -3.27 13.13
C GLU A 259 -2.55 -2.41 11.97
N LEU A 260 -3.19 -3.04 10.97
CA LEU A 260 -3.79 -2.35 9.83
C LEU A 260 -5.31 -2.33 9.92
N ASP A 261 -5.91 -1.18 9.62
CA ASP A 261 -7.32 -1.11 9.24
C ASP A 261 -7.45 -1.32 7.72
N MET A 262 -8.02 -2.47 7.35
CA MET A 262 -8.21 -2.89 5.97
C MET A 262 -8.72 -1.78 5.00
N PHE A 263 -9.63 -0.91 5.44
CA PHE A 263 -10.31 0.04 4.56
C PHE A 263 -9.70 1.45 4.58
N THR A 264 -9.11 1.82 5.70
CA THR A 264 -8.38 3.08 5.85
C THR A 264 -6.98 2.96 5.27
N ASP A 265 -6.31 1.84 5.54
CA ASP A 265 -4.92 1.64 5.17
C ASP A 265 -4.71 1.23 3.71
N GLY A 266 -5.67 0.55 3.09
CA GLY A 266 -5.59 0.12 1.70
C GLY A 266 -6.92 0.23 0.96
N VAL A 267 -6.84 0.39 -0.36
CA VAL A 267 -8.00 0.28 -1.27
C VAL A 267 -8.01 -1.05 -2.03
N SER A 268 -7.03 -1.90 -1.75
CA SER A 268 -6.75 -3.16 -2.44
C SER A 268 -5.95 -4.09 -1.52
N LEU A 269 -6.01 -5.39 -1.78
CA LEU A 269 -5.18 -6.39 -1.12
C LEU A 269 -3.68 -6.17 -1.37
N PRO A 270 -3.22 -5.89 -2.61
CA PRO A 270 -1.84 -5.49 -2.84
C PRO A 270 -1.39 -4.31 -1.99
N GLY A 271 -2.20 -3.23 -1.89
CA GLY A 271 -1.85 -2.07 -1.07
C GLY A 271 -1.73 -2.38 0.43
N LEU A 272 -2.52 -3.33 0.94
CA LEU A 272 -2.36 -3.82 2.33
C LEU A 272 -1.11 -4.69 2.49
N SER A 273 -0.85 -5.56 1.51
CA SER A 273 0.30 -6.46 1.51
C SER A 273 1.62 -5.71 1.44
N GLU A 274 1.65 -4.60 0.68
CA GLU A 274 2.77 -3.64 0.66
C GLU A 274 3.11 -3.18 2.08
N LYS A 275 2.11 -2.74 2.85
CA LYS A 275 2.32 -2.24 4.21
C LYS A 275 2.86 -3.32 5.14
N VAL A 276 2.29 -4.53 5.07
CA VAL A 276 2.77 -5.68 5.85
C VAL A 276 4.23 -5.99 5.50
N MET A 277 4.56 -6.03 4.21
CA MET A 277 5.93 -6.26 3.73
C MET A 277 6.91 -5.27 4.35
N TYR A 278 6.61 -3.98 4.34
CA TYR A 278 7.50 -2.98 4.93
C TYR A 278 7.55 -2.99 6.46
N GLN A 279 6.47 -3.38 7.15
CA GLN A 279 6.53 -3.59 8.61
C GLN A 279 7.62 -4.61 8.96
N THR A 280 7.79 -5.65 8.15
CA THR A 280 8.84 -6.67 8.40
C THR A 280 10.26 -6.12 8.32
N CYS A 281 10.52 -5.04 7.58
CA CYS A 281 11.83 -4.40 7.52
C CYS A 281 12.28 -3.87 8.90
N PHE A 282 11.32 -3.56 9.78
CA PHE A 282 11.60 -3.04 11.12
C PHE A 282 11.72 -4.15 12.18
N ASN A 283 11.46 -5.41 11.84
CA ASN A 283 11.52 -6.51 12.80
C ASN A 283 12.96 -6.89 13.18
N ASN A 284 13.91 -6.66 12.27
CA ASN A 284 15.31 -7.11 12.40
C ASN A 284 16.30 -5.93 12.48
N LEU A 285 15.93 -4.83 13.14
CA LEU A 285 16.82 -3.69 13.34
C LEU A 285 18.01 -4.08 14.20
N GLN A 286 19.23 -3.78 13.74
CA GLN A 286 20.43 -3.96 14.55
C GLN A 286 20.49 -2.90 15.64
N GLN A 287 20.92 -3.31 16.83
CA GLN A 287 21.16 -2.41 17.93
C GLN A 287 22.57 -1.83 17.85
N PRO A 288 22.78 -0.54 18.16
CA PRO A 288 24.13 0.00 18.34
C PRO A 288 24.90 -0.75 19.42
N SER A 289 26.23 -0.77 19.30
CA SER A 289 27.10 -1.33 20.35
C SER A 289 26.83 -0.66 21.70
N LYS A 290 26.90 -1.46 22.77
CA LYS A 290 26.78 -1.00 24.16
C LYS A 290 28.07 -1.26 24.95
N GLU A 291 29.19 -1.36 24.23
CA GLU A 291 30.51 -1.43 24.83
C GLU A 291 30.82 -0.14 25.59
N PRO A 292 31.22 -0.22 26.88
CA PRO A 292 31.57 0.96 27.67
C PRO A 292 32.59 1.86 26.96
N ALA A 293 32.48 3.18 27.13
CA ALA A 293 33.57 4.08 26.75
C ALA A 293 34.62 4.18 27.86
N GLU A 294 35.73 4.83 27.57
CA GLU A 294 36.73 5.19 28.57
C GLU A 294 36.11 6.13 29.63
N ALA A 295 36.49 5.92 30.89
CA ALA A 295 35.97 6.70 32.00
C ALA A 295 36.51 8.13 31.97
N PHE A 296 35.64 9.10 32.28
CA PHE A 296 36.01 10.51 32.40
C PHE A 296 35.05 11.24 33.36
N ASP A 297 35.50 12.36 33.92
CA ASP A 297 34.66 13.24 34.72
C ASP A 297 33.87 14.23 33.87
N PHE A 298 32.64 14.51 34.28
CA PHE A 298 31.78 15.45 33.61
C PHE A 298 32.42 16.86 33.61
N PRO A 299 32.49 17.56 32.45
CA PRO A 299 33.17 18.84 32.37
C PRO A 299 32.51 19.92 33.25
N ALA A 300 33.28 20.46 34.21
CA ALA A 300 32.83 21.55 35.08
C ALA A 300 32.37 22.79 34.30
N SER A 301 33.00 23.07 33.15
CA SER A 301 32.63 24.18 32.26
C SER A 301 31.26 24.04 31.62
N ARG A 302 30.78 22.81 31.36
CA ARG A 302 29.40 22.59 30.90
C ARG A 302 28.40 22.69 32.04
N PHE A 303 28.78 22.14 33.19
CA PHE A 303 27.93 22.16 34.38
C PHE A 303 27.54 23.59 34.78
N SER A 304 28.51 24.52 34.78
CA SER A 304 28.24 25.93 35.06
C SER A 304 27.25 26.54 34.06
N GLY A 305 27.34 26.17 32.77
CA GLY A 305 26.40 26.60 31.74
C GLY A 305 24.96 26.17 32.00
N TYR A 306 24.72 24.95 32.51
CA TYR A 306 23.37 24.48 32.85
C TYR A 306 22.77 25.24 34.04
N LYS A 307 23.59 25.60 35.03
CA LYS A 307 23.15 26.40 36.18
C LYS A 307 22.66 27.78 35.73
N THR A 308 23.39 28.43 34.83
CA THR A 308 22.95 29.70 34.22
C THR A 308 21.68 29.51 33.39
N GLN A 309 21.64 28.47 32.54
CA GLN A 309 20.50 28.21 31.66
C GLN A 309 19.17 28.04 32.41
N ASP A 310 19.18 27.37 33.57
CA ASP A 310 17.97 27.15 34.34
C ASP A 310 17.57 28.38 35.15
N ALA A 311 18.54 29.11 35.72
CA ALA A 311 18.30 30.40 36.37
C ALA A 311 17.64 31.41 35.42
N ASP A 312 18.13 31.53 34.18
CA ASP A 312 17.61 32.45 33.15
C ASP A 312 16.14 32.17 32.76
N THR A 313 15.64 30.98 33.09
CA THR A 313 14.31 30.49 32.71
C THR A 313 13.45 30.11 33.91
N ASP A 314 13.87 30.49 35.11
CA ASP A 314 13.18 30.23 36.38
C ASP A 314 12.86 28.74 36.60
N ARG A 315 13.85 27.87 36.33
CA ARG A 315 13.75 26.42 36.54
C ARG A 315 14.60 25.99 37.74
N GLU A 316 14.08 25.03 38.51
CA GLU A 316 14.80 24.45 39.64
C GLU A 316 16.09 23.75 39.20
N PHE A 317 17.18 23.94 39.97
CA PHE A 317 18.46 23.31 39.74
C PHE A 317 18.99 22.72 41.05
N ASN A 318 19.15 21.40 41.12
CA ASN A 318 19.71 20.71 42.30
C ASN A 318 20.77 19.66 41.95
N MET A 319 21.27 19.68 40.71
CA MET A 319 22.29 18.76 40.22
C MET A 319 23.69 19.10 40.75
N THR A 320 24.50 18.08 41.05
CA THR A 320 25.93 18.22 41.42
C THR A 320 26.81 17.57 40.35
N LEU A 321 28.11 17.90 40.33
CA LEU A 321 29.07 17.22 39.45
C LEU A 321 29.19 15.73 39.80
N GLU A 322 29.15 15.39 41.08
CA GLU A 322 29.15 14.01 41.57
C GLU A 322 27.96 13.22 41.01
N HIS A 323 26.74 13.79 41.05
CA HIS A 323 25.57 13.16 40.44
C HIS A 323 25.73 12.92 38.93
N LEU A 324 26.34 13.87 38.19
CA LEU A 324 26.58 13.69 36.76
C LEU A 324 27.64 12.61 36.47
N ASN A 325 28.67 12.50 37.33
CA ASN A 325 29.68 11.45 37.26
C ASN A 325 29.08 10.06 37.56
N ASP A 326 28.25 9.96 38.59
CA ASP A 326 27.50 8.74 38.91
C ASP A 326 26.61 8.31 37.73
N LEU A 327 25.93 9.26 37.09
CA LEU A 327 25.12 8.98 35.91
C LEU A 327 25.96 8.54 34.70
N LEU A 328 27.15 9.12 34.50
CA LEU A 328 28.10 8.69 33.48
C LEU A 328 28.51 7.23 33.70
N GLU A 329 28.91 6.87 34.92
CA GLU A 329 29.31 5.50 35.28
C GLU A 329 28.15 4.51 35.10
N ARG A 330 26.96 4.83 35.64
CA ARG A 330 25.75 4.01 35.49
C ARG A 330 25.36 3.81 34.03
N GLN A 331 25.61 4.79 33.17
CA GLN A 331 25.38 4.70 31.73
C GLN A 331 26.58 4.15 30.94
N LYS A 332 27.64 3.69 31.60
CA LYS A 332 28.85 3.14 30.98
C LYS A 332 29.52 4.13 30.02
N TYR A 333 29.41 5.43 30.32
CA TYR A 333 29.93 6.52 29.49
C TYR A 333 29.35 6.51 28.07
N LEU A 334 28.12 6.00 27.90
CA LEU A 334 27.40 6.00 26.63
C LEU A 334 26.30 7.06 26.61
N CYS A 335 26.07 7.60 25.41
CA CYS A 335 24.91 8.43 25.16
C CYS A 335 23.63 7.62 25.42
N GLY A 336 22.81 8.08 26.36
CA GLY A 336 21.54 7.46 26.70
C GLY A 336 20.50 7.49 25.57
N LEU A 337 20.76 8.16 24.44
CA LEU A 337 19.86 8.27 23.30
C LEU A 337 20.31 7.47 22.07
N CYS A 338 21.60 7.47 21.74
CA CYS A 338 22.14 6.78 20.55
C CYS A 338 23.22 5.73 20.86
N TYR A 339 23.59 5.54 22.12
CA TYR A 339 24.65 4.64 22.59
C TYR A 339 26.05 4.91 22.01
N LYS A 340 26.29 6.08 21.40
CA LYS A 340 27.65 6.51 21.05
C LYS A 340 28.48 6.64 22.32
N GLN A 341 29.72 6.14 22.29
CA GLN A 341 30.73 6.37 23.31
C GLN A 341 30.96 7.87 23.50
N LEU A 342 30.93 8.30 24.76
CA LEU A 342 31.10 9.69 25.15
C LEU A 342 32.55 9.95 25.54
N THR A 343 32.89 11.23 25.46
CA THR A 343 34.11 11.84 25.97
C THR A 343 33.70 13.12 26.71
N ALA A 344 34.61 13.72 27.47
CA ALA A 344 34.39 15.02 28.09
C ALA A 344 33.87 16.08 27.08
N ASP A 345 34.39 16.05 25.84
CA ASP A 345 34.01 17.00 24.77
C ASP A 345 32.67 16.69 24.10
N THR A 346 32.09 15.52 24.35
CA THR A 346 30.84 15.12 23.68
C THR A 346 29.70 14.86 24.62
N ALA A 347 29.95 14.68 25.93
CA ALA A 347 28.93 14.47 26.94
C ALA A 347 28.08 15.72 27.21
N SER A 348 26.81 15.50 27.56
CA SER A 348 25.84 16.52 27.91
C SER A 348 24.83 15.96 28.92
N ALA A 349 24.36 16.80 29.83
CA ALA A 349 23.19 16.51 30.64
C ALA A 349 21.94 16.89 29.83
N ASP A 350 21.10 15.91 29.49
CA ASP A 350 19.86 16.12 28.74
C ASP A 350 18.66 15.94 29.68
N ARG A 351 17.70 16.87 29.62
CA ARG A 351 16.54 16.87 30.49
C ARG A 351 15.46 15.95 29.97
N ILE A 352 15.04 14.98 30.78
CA ILE A 352 13.98 14.05 30.43
C ILE A 352 12.69 14.80 30.10
N ASN A 353 12.32 15.77 30.94
CA ASN A 353 11.25 16.72 30.73
C ASN A 353 11.80 18.15 30.64
N ASN A 354 11.69 18.77 29.46
CA ASN A 354 12.20 20.13 29.21
C ASN A 354 11.45 21.23 29.97
N LYS A 355 10.28 20.92 30.57
CA LYS A 355 9.54 21.84 31.44
C LYS A 355 10.15 21.93 32.84
N LEU A 356 10.91 20.92 33.25
CA LEU A 356 11.62 20.90 34.53
C LEU A 356 13.07 21.33 34.30
N GLY A 357 13.76 21.77 35.35
CA GLY A 357 15.20 22.08 35.27
C GLY A 357 16.08 20.84 35.44
N HIS A 358 17.37 21.06 35.63
CA HIS A 358 18.34 20.00 35.91
C HIS A 358 18.25 19.59 37.38
N ILE A 359 17.30 18.68 37.63
CA ILE A 359 17.05 18.10 38.95
C ILE A 359 17.26 16.58 38.94
N ASP A 360 17.46 16.01 40.13
CA ASP A 360 17.55 14.56 40.30
C ASP A 360 16.33 13.84 39.70
N GLY A 361 16.57 12.70 39.06
CA GLY A 361 15.56 11.94 38.32
C GLY A 361 15.09 12.56 37.00
N ASN A 362 15.48 13.79 36.64
CA ASN A 362 15.12 14.44 35.38
C ASN A 362 16.28 14.53 34.37
N ILE A 363 17.43 13.90 34.62
CA ILE A 363 18.59 13.93 33.73
C ILE A 363 18.89 12.57 33.09
N LEU A 364 19.24 12.62 31.81
CA LEU A 364 19.82 11.53 31.04
C LEU A 364 21.14 12.04 30.44
N ILE A 365 22.25 11.31 30.64
CA ILE A 365 23.49 11.68 29.97
C ILE A 365 23.35 11.34 28.49
N SER A 366 23.60 12.31 27.61
CA SER A 366 23.54 12.14 26.16
C SER A 366 24.75 12.77 25.50
N CYS A 367 24.94 12.53 24.20
CA CYS A 367 25.88 13.34 23.45
C CYS A 367 25.25 14.70 23.10
N VAL A 368 26.07 15.75 23.01
CA VAL A 368 25.65 17.11 22.65
C VAL A 368 24.74 17.12 21.42
N GLY A 369 25.12 16.38 20.38
CA GLY A 369 24.34 16.31 19.13
C GLY A 369 22.94 15.72 19.33
N CYS A 370 22.76 14.75 20.24
CA CYS A 370 21.45 14.20 20.55
C CYS A 370 20.60 15.17 21.38
N ASN A 371 21.19 15.79 22.41
CA ASN A 371 20.49 16.79 23.24
C ASN A 371 19.91 17.93 22.37
N VAL A 372 20.75 18.52 21.51
CA VAL A 372 20.35 19.60 20.60
C VAL A 372 19.29 19.13 19.59
N ALA A 373 19.43 17.92 19.05
CA ALA A 373 18.52 17.41 18.04
C ALA A 373 17.17 16.91 18.60
N ARG A 374 17.10 16.50 19.87
CA ARG A 374 15.88 15.95 20.49
C ARG A 374 14.80 17.01 20.64
N LYS A 375 15.18 18.24 20.97
CA LYS A 375 14.24 19.33 21.26
C LYS A 375 13.19 18.81 22.26
N ASN A 376 11.90 18.91 21.93
CA ASN A 376 10.79 18.47 22.79
C ASN A 376 10.31 17.04 22.50
N MET A 377 11.03 16.25 21.68
CA MET A 377 10.65 14.85 21.44
C MET A 377 10.83 14.01 22.71
N SER A 378 9.91 13.06 22.91
CA SER A 378 10.05 12.08 23.99
C SER A 378 11.31 11.24 23.80
N ILE A 379 11.92 10.81 24.91
CA ILE A 379 13.10 9.95 24.89
C ILE A 379 12.85 8.69 24.07
N LYS A 380 11.69 8.04 24.27
CA LYS A 380 11.31 6.83 23.52
C LYS A 380 11.24 7.09 22.02
N GLY A 381 10.58 8.18 21.61
CA GLY A 381 10.46 8.54 20.19
C GLY A 381 11.81 8.89 19.56
N PHE A 382 12.67 9.60 20.30
CA PHE A 382 13.99 9.99 19.80
C PHE A 382 14.96 8.81 19.74
N ARG A 383 14.96 7.90 20.74
CA ARG A 383 15.72 6.64 20.69
C ARG A 383 15.32 5.80 19.49
N HIS A 384 14.01 5.67 19.22
CA HIS A 384 13.55 4.97 18.03
C HIS A 384 14.03 5.64 16.74
N LYS A 385 13.95 6.97 16.65
CA LYS A 385 14.53 7.72 15.51
C LYS A 385 16.02 7.44 15.34
N LYS A 386 16.81 7.41 16.43
CA LYS A 386 18.24 7.09 16.38
C LYS A 386 18.52 5.64 15.97
N LEU A 387 17.68 4.71 16.39
CA LEU A 387 17.75 3.32 15.93
C LEU A 387 17.51 3.20 14.41
N LEU A 388 16.55 3.96 13.88
CA LEU A 388 16.31 4.00 12.43
C LEU A 388 17.46 4.67 11.67
N GLU A 389 18.03 5.76 12.19
CA GLU A 389 19.22 6.40 11.61
C GLU A 389 20.42 5.44 11.58
N PHE A 390 20.63 4.66 12.66
CA PHE A 390 21.68 3.65 12.74
C PHE A 390 21.53 2.52 11.71
N ASN A 391 20.29 2.17 11.36
CA ASN A 391 19.98 1.15 10.35
C ASN A 391 19.65 1.75 8.98
N SER A 392 19.95 3.03 8.74
CA SER A 392 19.50 3.73 7.53
C SER A 392 19.98 3.07 6.23
N ASP A 393 21.17 2.46 6.21
CA ASP A 393 21.70 1.69 5.09
C ASP A 393 20.97 0.36 4.82
N ARG A 394 20.18 -0.13 5.77
CA ARG A 394 19.42 -1.40 5.69
C ARG A 394 17.94 -1.21 5.44
N LEU A 395 17.47 0.03 5.55
CA LEU A 395 16.07 0.38 5.37
C LEU A 395 15.80 0.80 3.93
N VAL A 396 14.60 0.47 3.44
CA VAL A 396 14.12 0.93 2.14
C VAL A 396 13.39 2.26 2.33
N TYR A 397 13.78 3.29 1.57
CA TYR A 397 13.20 4.62 1.61
C TYR A 397 12.30 4.88 0.41
N SER A 398 11.21 5.63 0.61
CA SER A 398 10.51 6.27 -0.50
C SER A 398 11.42 7.24 -1.24
N ILE A 399 11.28 7.25 -2.57
CA ILE A 399 11.85 8.30 -3.42
C ILE A 399 11.01 9.56 -3.27
N ASP A 400 11.55 10.64 -2.75
CA ASP A 400 10.80 11.88 -2.59
C ASP A 400 11.12 12.90 -3.69
N ARG A 401 10.70 14.15 -3.48
CA ARG A 401 10.88 15.23 -4.46
C ARG A 401 12.36 15.58 -4.68
N GLU A 402 13.20 15.42 -3.68
CA GLU A 402 14.66 15.65 -3.81
C GLU A 402 15.27 14.65 -4.80
N GLU A 403 14.68 13.46 -4.91
CA GLU A 403 15.12 12.37 -5.78
C GLU A 403 14.25 12.22 -7.05
N LYS A 404 13.53 13.28 -7.47
CA LYS A 404 12.63 13.27 -8.64
C LYS A 404 13.29 12.79 -9.94
N ASP A 405 14.59 13.05 -10.11
CA ASP A 405 15.33 12.70 -11.31
C ASP A 405 15.67 11.20 -11.31
N ILE A 406 16.02 10.66 -10.13
CA ILE A 406 16.15 9.21 -9.88
C ILE A 406 14.82 8.51 -10.19
N TYR A 407 13.72 9.03 -9.66
CA TYR A 407 12.37 8.51 -9.97
C TYR A 407 12.11 8.46 -11.48
N SER A 408 12.43 9.53 -12.20
CA SER A 408 12.17 9.64 -13.64
C SER A 408 12.99 8.63 -14.43
N LYS A 409 14.29 8.52 -14.13
CA LYS A 409 15.19 7.50 -14.71
C LYS A 409 14.70 6.10 -14.41
N MET A 410 14.33 5.85 -13.16
CA MET A 410 13.88 4.54 -12.74
C MET A 410 12.62 4.15 -13.50
N LYS A 411 11.59 5.00 -13.46
CA LYS A 411 10.31 4.78 -14.14
C LYS A 411 10.46 4.53 -15.64
N ALA A 412 11.38 5.22 -16.30
CA ALA A 412 11.63 5.03 -17.74
C ALA A 412 12.22 3.65 -18.06
N ASN A 413 12.91 3.03 -17.10
CA ASN A 413 13.62 1.76 -17.25
C ASN A 413 12.91 0.56 -16.61
N ILE A 414 11.80 0.78 -15.88
CA ILE A 414 11.00 -0.34 -15.35
C ILE A 414 10.44 -1.17 -16.51
N ALA A 415 10.74 -2.45 -16.50
CA ALA A 415 10.18 -3.44 -17.41
C ALA A 415 9.10 -4.30 -16.73
N GLY A 416 8.28 -4.96 -17.54
CA GLY A 416 7.44 -6.07 -17.09
C GLY A 416 8.15 -7.40 -17.29
N GLY A 417 7.52 -8.50 -16.86
CA GLY A 417 7.95 -9.82 -17.26
C GLY A 417 7.92 -9.95 -18.79
N PRO A 418 9.00 -10.43 -19.43
CA PRO A 418 9.02 -10.62 -20.87
C PRO A 418 8.06 -11.74 -21.26
N SER A 419 7.10 -11.44 -22.15
CA SER A 419 6.22 -12.44 -22.77
C SER A 419 6.72 -12.70 -24.19
N ILE A 420 7.47 -13.79 -24.36
CA ILE A 420 8.14 -14.12 -25.63
C ILE A 420 7.59 -15.42 -26.19
N ILE A 421 7.27 -15.42 -27.48
CA ILE A 421 6.86 -16.61 -28.24
C ILE A 421 8.02 -17.01 -29.14
N PHE A 422 8.75 -18.06 -28.75
CA PHE A 422 9.89 -18.57 -29.53
C PHE A 422 9.47 -19.39 -30.75
N ASN A 423 8.41 -20.18 -30.60
CA ASN A 423 7.83 -20.98 -31.67
C ASN A 423 6.29 -20.93 -31.58
N ARG A 424 5.63 -20.58 -32.68
CA ARG A 424 4.16 -20.48 -32.75
C ARG A 424 3.47 -21.84 -32.77
N TYR A 425 4.18 -22.90 -33.16
CA TYR A 425 3.62 -24.23 -33.27
C TYR A 425 4.65 -25.32 -32.97
N ALA A 426 4.33 -26.18 -32.01
CA ALA A 426 5.08 -27.39 -31.75
C ALA A 426 4.13 -28.58 -31.60
N LYS A 427 4.44 -29.67 -32.30
CA LYS A 427 3.73 -30.94 -32.21
C LYS A 427 4.70 -32.08 -32.00
N ARG A 428 4.34 -32.92 -31.02
CA ARG A 428 5.06 -34.15 -30.70
C ARG A 428 5.15 -35.03 -31.95
N ASN A 429 6.33 -35.60 -32.17
CA ASN A 429 6.71 -36.44 -33.30
C ASN A 429 6.75 -35.77 -34.68
N GLU A 430 6.48 -34.46 -34.77
CA GLU A 430 6.45 -33.75 -36.06
C GLU A 430 7.42 -32.57 -36.09
N THR A 431 7.37 -31.71 -35.07
CA THR A 431 8.23 -30.51 -35.02
C THR A 431 9.68 -30.88 -34.74
N LYS A 432 10.60 -30.38 -35.57
CA LYS A 432 12.04 -30.46 -35.32
C LYS A 432 12.47 -29.33 -34.36
N ILE A 433 13.19 -29.68 -33.30
CA ILE A 433 13.77 -28.76 -32.31
C ILE A 433 15.26 -28.52 -32.61
N ARG A 434 15.93 -27.68 -31.80
CA ARG A 434 17.34 -27.31 -31.95
C ARG A 434 18.24 -28.55 -32.18
N GLY A 435 19.10 -28.46 -33.20
CA GLY A 435 19.92 -29.58 -33.66
C GLY A 435 19.20 -30.61 -34.55
N GLY A 436 18.01 -30.28 -35.07
CA GLY A 436 17.27 -31.12 -36.02
C GLY A 436 16.55 -32.33 -35.40
N LYS A 437 16.58 -32.47 -34.08
CA LYS A 437 15.96 -33.57 -33.35
C LYS A 437 14.43 -33.47 -33.39
N ILE A 438 13.73 -34.59 -33.41
CA ILE A 438 12.25 -34.61 -33.38
C ILE A 438 11.76 -34.35 -31.95
N CYS A 439 10.80 -33.44 -31.77
CA CYS A 439 10.14 -33.19 -30.49
C CYS A 439 9.43 -34.45 -30.00
N LYS A 440 9.75 -34.94 -28.79
CA LYS A 440 9.09 -36.14 -28.21
C LYS A 440 8.13 -35.84 -27.06
N LYS A 441 8.27 -34.69 -26.40
CA LYS A 441 7.43 -34.28 -25.28
C LYS A 441 7.41 -32.75 -25.22
N ILE A 442 6.28 -32.21 -24.78
CA ILE A 442 6.11 -30.79 -24.46
C ILE A 442 5.86 -30.73 -22.95
N ILE A 443 6.61 -29.89 -22.25
CA ILE A 443 6.53 -29.71 -20.79
C ILE A 443 6.41 -28.22 -20.52
N GLY A 444 5.47 -27.84 -19.67
CA GLY A 444 5.37 -26.49 -19.11
C GLY A 444 6.11 -26.44 -17.78
N PHE A 445 6.90 -25.39 -17.57
CA PHE A 445 7.51 -25.09 -16.29
C PHE A 445 7.00 -23.73 -15.83
N ASP A 446 6.72 -23.62 -14.53
CA ASP A 446 6.35 -22.37 -13.88
C ASP A 446 7.24 -22.18 -12.65
N ALA A 447 7.73 -20.96 -12.45
CA ALA A 447 8.57 -20.64 -11.32
C ALA A 447 7.70 -20.33 -10.11
N ASN A 448 7.76 -21.18 -9.08
CA ASN A 448 7.03 -20.96 -7.84
C ASN A 448 7.40 -19.61 -7.21
N ALA A 449 6.44 -18.68 -7.12
CA ALA A 449 6.60 -17.42 -6.40
C ALA A 449 7.79 -16.56 -6.89
N LEU A 450 8.01 -16.45 -8.20
CA LEU A 450 9.21 -15.81 -8.78
C LEU A 450 9.51 -14.43 -8.20
N TYR A 451 8.50 -13.55 -8.15
CA TYR A 451 8.67 -12.19 -7.62
C TYR A 451 8.89 -12.16 -6.11
N LEU A 452 8.26 -13.07 -5.37
CA LEU A 452 8.48 -13.20 -3.93
C LEU A 452 9.91 -13.66 -3.63
N TRP A 453 10.43 -14.61 -4.40
CA TRP A 453 11.82 -15.04 -4.30
C TRP A 453 12.79 -13.91 -4.62
N ALA A 454 12.50 -13.15 -5.69
CA ALA A 454 13.29 -11.97 -6.06
C ALA A 454 13.27 -10.94 -4.93
N LEU A 455 12.11 -10.71 -4.29
CA LEU A 455 11.96 -9.83 -3.12
C LEU A 455 12.86 -10.22 -1.94
N GLY A 456 13.20 -11.49 -1.77
CA GLY A 456 14.11 -11.95 -0.72
C GLY A 456 15.61 -11.75 -1.01
N LYS A 457 15.98 -11.16 -2.16
CA LYS A 457 17.37 -10.94 -2.55
C LYS A 457 17.90 -9.59 -2.10
N ASP A 458 19.13 -9.27 -2.51
CA ASP A 458 19.76 -7.99 -2.22
C ASP A 458 18.97 -6.89 -2.90
N MET A 459 18.61 -5.86 -2.13
CA MET A 459 17.72 -4.76 -2.51
C MET A 459 18.41 -3.42 -2.32
N PRO A 460 18.06 -2.39 -3.12
CA PRO A 460 18.53 -1.02 -2.89
C PRO A 460 17.93 -0.46 -1.61
N CYS A 461 18.78 -0.29 -0.62
CA CYS A 461 18.49 0.30 0.69
C CYS A 461 19.26 1.60 0.89
N GLY A 462 18.92 2.34 1.94
CA GLY A 462 19.40 3.69 2.16
C GLY A 462 18.79 4.72 1.22
N ARG A 463 19.20 5.97 1.42
CA ARG A 463 18.83 7.07 0.53
C ARG A 463 19.60 6.94 -0.78
N LEU A 464 18.88 7.06 -1.89
CA LEU A 464 19.47 6.95 -3.21
C LEU A 464 20.16 8.25 -3.58
N THR A 465 21.39 8.17 -4.09
CA THR A 465 22.14 9.35 -4.54
C THR A 465 22.67 9.12 -5.94
N THR A 466 22.63 10.16 -6.78
CA THR A 466 23.25 10.09 -8.11
C THR A 466 24.68 10.60 -8.00
N VAL A 467 25.61 9.86 -8.58
CA VAL A 467 27.01 10.24 -8.74
C VAL A 467 27.41 10.10 -10.22
N ASP A 468 28.45 10.83 -10.62
CA ASP A 468 29.00 10.71 -11.97
C ASP A 468 29.65 9.33 -12.16
N ALA A 469 29.56 8.80 -13.38
CA ALA A 469 30.29 7.60 -13.73
C ALA A 469 31.79 7.90 -13.85
N TYR A 470 32.64 6.96 -13.42
CA TYR A 470 34.09 7.11 -13.41
C TYR A 470 34.80 5.88 -14.03
N PRO A 471 36.05 6.02 -14.51
CA PRO A 471 36.83 4.89 -15.01
C PRO A 471 36.98 3.79 -13.94
N GLY A 472 36.63 2.55 -14.28
CA GLY A 472 36.65 1.41 -13.34
C GLY A 472 35.34 1.17 -12.58
N ILE A 473 34.31 1.99 -12.79
CA ILE A 473 33.01 1.80 -12.11
C ILE A 473 32.38 0.43 -12.38
N VAL A 474 32.56 -0.12 -13.59
CA VAL A 474 32.07 -1.47 -13.93
C VAL A 474 32.80 -2.53 -13.12
N ASP A 475 34.11 -2.41 -12.96
CA ASP A 475 34.91 -3.34 -12.15
C ASP A 475 34.52 -3.25 -10.67
N ASP A 476 34.26 -2.05 -10.16
CA ASP A 476 33.81 -1.88 -8.78
C ASP A 476 32.42 -2.50 -8.56
N ILE A 477 31.52 -2.48 -9.55
CA ILE A 477 30.22 -3.19 -9.49
C ILE A 477 30.44 -4.71 -9.53
N VAL A 478 31.25 -5.21 -10.47
CA VAL A 478 31.48 -6.66 -10.66
C VAL A 478 32.15 -7.27 -9.42
N ASN A 479 33.02 -6.52 -8.74
CA ASN A 479 33.71 -6.92 -7.51
C ASN A 479 32.97 -6.52 -6.22
N ASP A 480 31.68 -6.16 -6.31
CA ASP A 480 30.80 -5.87 -5.18
C ASP A 480 31.28 -4.73 -4.25
N LYS A 481 32.14 -3.81 -4.74
CA LYS A 481 32.61 -2.64 -3.98
C LYS A 481 31.56 -1.53 -3.93
N ILE A 482 30.72 -1.43 -4.96
CA ILE A 482 29.60 -0.49 -5.02
C ILE A 482 28.32 -1.21 -5.47
N PHE A 483 27.18 -0.67 -5.06
CA PHE A 483 25.87 -1.25 -5.34
C PHE A 483 24.87 -0.17 -5.73
N GLY A 484 23.96 -0.51 -6.64
CA GLY A 484 22.98 0.44 -7.18
C GLY A 484 22.65 0.18 -8.64
N PHE A 485 22.56 1.25 -9.43
CA PHE A 485 22.13 1.19 -10.83
C PHE A 485 23.06 2.00 -11.73
N LEU A 486 23.57 1.39 -12.79
CA LEU A 486 24.42 2.04 -13.77
C LEU A 486 23.61 2.47 -15.00
N GLU A 487 23.66 3.75 -15.34
CA GLU A 487 23.15 4.26 -16.60
C GLU A 487 24.24 4.13 -17.67
N CYS A 488 24.00 3.30 -18.69
CA CYS A 488 25.01 2.93 -19.68
C CYS A 488 24.43 2.54 -21.03
N ASP A 489 25.31 2.52 -22.03
CA ASP A 489 25.10 1.84 -23.29
C ASP A 489 25.68 0.43 -23.20
N ILE A 490 24.90 -0.57 -23.62
CA ILE A 490 25.27 -1.98 -23.58
C ILE A 490 24.99 -2.65 -24.92
N ARG A 491 25.85 -3.58 -25.35
CA ARG A 491 25.67 -4.36 -26.57
C ARG A 491 26.02 -5.83 -26.38
N THR A 492 25.37 -6.67 -27.19
CA THR A 492 25.72 -8.07 -27.41
C THR A 492 26.74 -8.15 -28.53
N PRO A 493 27.95 -8.69 -28.30
CA PRO A 493 28.95 -8.91 -29.35
C PRO A 493 28.42 -9.75 -30.51
N GLU A 494 28.92 -9.51 -31.72
CA GLU A 494 28.45 -10.20 -32.93
C GLU A 494 28.54 -11.73 -32.82
N LEU A 495 29.64 -12.22 -32.24
CA LEU A 495 29.89 -13.65 -32.03
C LEU A 495 28.89 -14.32 -31.08
N LEU A 496 28.22 -13.54 -30.19
CA LEU A 496 27.23 -14.04 -29.25
C LEU A 496 25.79 -13.92 -29.76
N LYS A 497 25.55 -13.18 -30.85
CA LYS A 497 24.19 -13.06 -31.41
C LYS A 497 23.58 -14.40 -31.83
N PRO A 498 24.32 -15.35 -32.45
CA PRO A 498 23.78 -16.68 -32.73
C PRO A 498 23.38 -17.47 -31.46
N TYR A 499 24.08 -17.25 -30.34
CA TYR A 499 23.74 -17.89 -29.06
C TYR A 499 22.45 -17.30 -28.47
N PHE A 500 22.31 -15.97 -28.53
CA PHE A 500 21.14 -15.24 -28.03
C PHE A 500 20.04 -15.03 -29.07
N SER A 501 20.07 -15.75 -30.19
CA SER A 501 19.13 -15.51 -31.30
C SER A 501 17.68 -15.84 -30.95
N GLU A 502 17.48 -16.79 -30.04
CA GLU A 502 16.15 -17.16 -29.54
C GLU A 502 15.64 -16.12 -28.53
N MET A 503 16.50 -15.68 -27.61
CA MET A 503 16.18 -14.68 -26.59
C MET A 503 17.30 -13.65 -26.49
N THR A 504 17.06 -12.48 -27.07
CA THR A 504 17.98 -11.36 -26.96
C THR A 504 18.06 -10.89 -25.50
N PRO A 505 19.26 -10.63 -24.97
CA PRO A 505 19.45 -10.53 -23.52
C PRO A 505 18.99 -9.19 -22.94
N ILE A 506 18.96 -8.12 -23.74
CA ILE A 506 18.69 -6.76 -23.25
C ILE A 506 17.23 -6.40 -23.50
N PHE A 507 16.47 -6.12 -22.45
CA PHE A 507 15.08 -5.70 -22.55
C PHE A 507 14.94 -4.19 -22.47
N LYS A 508 14.22 -3.58 -23.43
CA LYS A 508 13.96 -2.13 -23.43
C LYS A 508 12.57 -1.80 -23.94
N ASN A 509 12.01 -0.70 -23.44
CA ASN A 509 10.77 -0.14 -23.97
C ASN A 509 11.10 0.81 -25.13
N THR A 510 10.57 0.57 -26.32
CA THR A 510 10.71 1.49 -27.45
C THR A 510 9.37 1.69 -28.16
N LEU A 511 9.24 2.77 -28.94
CA LEU A 511 8.10 2.97 -29.82
C LEU A 511 8.19 1.97 -30.97
N ILE A 512 7.14 1.15 -31.12
CA ILE A 512 7.01 0.23 -32.25
C ILE A 512 5.92 0.79 -33.15
N ASP A 513 6.34 1.38 -34.27
CA ASP A 513 5.43 1.80 -35.32
C ASP A 513 4.98 0.58 -36.14
N CYS A 514 3.74 0.15 -35.91
CA CYS A 514 3.16 -1.00 -36.61
C CYS A 514 2.67 -0.64 -38.03
N SER A 515 2.88 0.60 -38.49
CA SER A 515 2.67 1.05 -39.87
C SER A 515 3.97 1.12 -40.68
N ASP A 516 5.12 0.88 -40.04
CA ASP A 516 6.40 0.79 -40.74
C ASP A 516 6.76 -0.69 -40.99
N LYS A 517 6.76 -1.07 -42.27
CA LYS A 517 7.17 -2.40 -42.74
C LYS A 517 8.58 -2.78 -42.28
N ASN A 518 9.50 -1.83 -42.17
CA ASN A 518 10.88 -2.09 -41.75
C ASN A 518 10.98 -2.43 -40.26
N VAL A 519 9.99 -2.02 -39.46
CA VAL A 519 9.96 -2.24 -38.00
C VAL A 519 9.35 -3.59 -37.64
N ILE A 520 8.22 -3.96 -38.24
CA ILE A 520 7.49 -5.19 -37.88
C ILE A 520 7.63 -6.33 -38.90
N GLY A 521 8.28 -6.08 -40.04
CA GLY A 521 8.44 -7.02 -41.14
C GLY A 521 7.20 -7.15 -42.01
N GLN A 522 7.39 -7.64 -43.25
CA GLN A 522 6.35 -7.70 -44.28
C GLN A 522 5.08 -8.42 -43.81
N HIS A 523 5.24 -9.62 -43.26
CA HIS A 523 4.09 -10.45 -42.87
C HIS A 523 3.21 -9.79 -41.81
N MET A 524 3.83 -9.20 -40.76
CA MET A 524 3.06 -8.53 -39.71
C MET A 524 2.47 -7.22 -40.20
N PHE A 525 3.14 -6.53 -41.12
CA PHE A 525 2.61 -5.34 -41.78
C PHE A 525 1.34 -5.66 -42.57
N GLU A 526 1.38 -6.66 -43.46
CA GLU A 526 0.20 -7.13 -44.20
C GLU A 526 -0.92 -7.59 -43.27
N TYR A 527 -0.60 -8.36 -42.22
CA TYR A 527 -1.58 -8.78 -41.22
C TYR A 527 -2.21 -7.59 -40.50
N ASN A 528 -1.43 -6.55 -40.18
CA ASN A 528 -1.95 -5.35 -39.56
C ASN A 528 -2.91 -4.62 -40.53
N GLU A 529 -2.49 -4.39 -41.79
CA GLU A 529 -3.31 -3.77 -42.83
C GLU A 529 -4.66 -4.49 -43.02
N ALA A 530 -4.65 -5.82 -43.04
CA ALA A 530 -5.86 -6.64 -43.19
C ALA A 530 -6.92 -6.41 -42.09
N ARG A 531 -6.54 -5.89 -40.91
CA ARG A 531 -7.45 -5.60 -39.79
C ARG A 531 -8.26 -4.31 -39.97
N LYS A 532 -7.99 -3.50 -41.01
CA LYS A 532 -8.73 -2.27 -41.34
C LYS A 532 -8.91 -1.33 -40.13
N GLN A 533 -10.15 -1.15 -39.66
CA GLN A 533 -10.48 -0.27 -38.52
C GLN A 533 -9.89 -0.75 -37.19
N SER A 534 -9.51 -2.02 -37.10
CA SER A 534 -8.90 -2.66 -35.92
C SER A 534 -7.38 -2.81 -36.03
N ARG A 535 -6.73 -1.99 -36.88
CA ARG A 535 -5.28 -1.88 -36.99
C ARG A 535 -4.63 -1.52 -35.66
N ALA A 536 -3.53 -2.19 -35.36
CA ALA A 536 -2.65 -1.82 -34.26
C ALA A 536 -2.00 -0.47 -34.56
N LYS A 537 -2.13 0.45 -33.61
CA LYS A 537 -1.52 1.78 -33.65
C LYS A 537 -0.08 1.74 -33.11
N PRO A 538 0.78 2.70 -33.48
CA PRO A 538 2.08 2.89 -32.85
C PRO A 538 1.94 2.97 -31.33
N ALA A 539 2.76 2.19 -30.62
CA ALA A 539 2.71 2.14 -29.17
C ALA A 539 4.09 1.80 -28.60
N ARG A 540 4.38 2.26 -27.38
CA ARG A 540 5.57 1.79 -26.66
C ARG A 540 5.37 0.34 -26.25
N LYS A 541 6.32 -0.52 -26.62
CA LYS A 541 6.32 -1.94 -26.29
C LYS A 541 7.67 -2.32 -25.68
N LEU A 542 7.63 -3.27 -24.75
CA LEU A 542 8.81 -3.96 -24.26
C LEU A 542 9.28 -4.93 -25.34
N ILE A 543 10.55 -4.84 -25.74
CA ILE A 543 11.19 -5.74 -26.70
C ILE A 543 12.48 -6.31 -26.11
N GLY A 544 12.86 -7.49 -26.59
CA GLY A 544 14.24 -7.95 -26.49
C GLY A 544 15.11 -7.27 -27.57
N SER A 545 16.36 -6.98 -27.25
CA SER A 545 17.30 -6.27 -28.11
C SER A 545 18.73 -6.80 -27.90
N TYR A 546 19.57 -6.64 -28.92
CA TYR A 546 21.01 -6.86 -28.80
C TYR A 546 21.75 -5.64 -28.27
N PHE A 547 21.08 -4.51 -28.08
CA PHE A 547 21.70 -3.29 -27.59
C PHE A 547 20.72 -2.45 -26.77
N GLY A 548 21.24 -1.66 -25.85
CA GLY A 548 20.54 -0.64 -25.10
C GLY A 548 21.36 0.63 -25.07
N GLU A 549 20.70 1.77 -25.23
CA GLU A 549 21.34 3.09 -25.11
C GLU A 549 20.73 3.82 -23.92
N LYS A 550 21.58 4.43 -23.08
CA LYS A 550 21.20 5.11 -21.85
C LYS A 550 20.21 4.32 -21.00
N ILE A 551 20.43 3.00 -20.89
CA ILE A 551 19.58 2.14 -20.08
C ILE A 551 20.12 2.12 -18.65
N LEU A 552 19.20 2.04 -17.68
CA LEU A 552 19.53 1.94 -16.27
C LEU A 552 19.53 0.47 -15.85
N ILE A 553 20.71 -0.09 -15.57
CA ILE A 553 20.88 -1.51 -15.25
C ILE A 553 21.18 -1.69 -13.77
N TYR A 554 20.40 -2.54 -13.12
CA TYR A 554 20.62 -2.93 -11.73
C TYR A 554 21.91 -3.74 -11.56
N ALA A 555 22.71 -3.46 -10.53
CA ALA A 555 24.04 -4.03 -10.34
C ALA A 555 24.13 -5.57 -10.48
N PRO A 556 23.28 -6.39 -9.83
CA PRO A 556 23.25 -7.84 -10.06
C PRO A 556 23.00 -8.27 -11.51
N LEU A 557 22.12 -7.56 -12.23
CA LEU A 557 21.85 -7.83 -13.64
C LEU A 557 23.04 -7.42 -14.52
N LEU A 558 23.68 -6.29 -14.22
CA LEU A 558 24.89 -5.85 -14.91
C LEU A 558 26.01 -6.88 -14.75
N LYS A 559 26.25 -7.35 -13.52
CA LYS A 559 27.24 -8.41 -13.23
C LYS A 559 26.96 -9.67 -14.03
N TRP A 560 25.69 -10.08 -14.13
CA TRP A 560 25.28 -11.20 -14.98
C TRP A 560 25.60 -10.92 -16.46
N TYR A 561 25.29 -9.74 -16.99
CA TYR A 561 25.60 -9.38 -18.38
C TYR A 561 27.10 -9.45 -18.69
N ILE A 562 27.95 -8.85 -17.84
CA ILE A 562 29.41 -8.88 -18.04
C ILE A 562 29.94 -10.32 -18.01
N ALA A 563 29.47 -11.14 -17.07
CA ALA A 563 29.85 -12.55 -16.97
C ALA A 563 29.44 -13.38 -18.21
N HIS A 564 28.44 -12.92 -18.96
CA HIS A 564 27.96 -13.55 -20.20
C HIS A 564 28.47 -12.86 -21.47
N GLY A 565 29.49 -11.99 -21.35
CA GLY A 565 30.20 -11.40 -22.47
C GLY A 565 29.52 -10.19 -23.10
N MET A 566 28.51 -9.59 -22.47
CA MET A 566 27.95 -8.32 -22.94
C MET A 566 28.92 -7.17 -22.66
N GLU A 567 28.97 -6.22 -23.57
CA GLU A 567 29.94 -5.12 -23.54
C GLU A 567 29.26 -3.80 -23.18
N ILE A 568 29.87 -3.07 -22.26
CA ILE A 568 29.49 -1.69 -21.94
C ILE A 568 30.32 -0.76 -22.81
N THR A 569 29.65 0.00 -23.68
CA THR A 569 30.33 0.91 -24.62
C THR A 569 30.45 2.33 -24.09
N LYS A 570 29.55 2.72 -23.16
CA LYS A 570 29.55 4.06 -22.56
C LYS A 570 28.84 4.06 -21.22
N THR A 571 29.32 4.86 -20.29
CA THR A 571 28.70 5.09 -18.97
C THR A 571 28.32 6.56 -18.81
N TYR A 572 27.23 6.84 -18.09
CA TYR A 572 26.72 8.20 -17.91
C TYR A 572 26.65 8.61 -16.44
N SER A 573 25.93 7.86 -15.62
CA SER A 573 25.76 8.15 -14.20
C SER A 573 25.49 6.87 -13.42
N PHE A 574 25.64 6.95 -12.11
CA PHE A 574 25.38 5.84 -11.20
C PHE A 574 24.45 6.27 -10.07
N ILE A 575 23.39 5.51 -9.84
CA ILE A 575 22.48 5.69 -8.71
C ILE A 575 22.97 4.77 -7.61
N LYS A 576 23.68 5.33 -6.63
CA LYS A 576 24.25 4.61 -5.49
C LYS A 576 23.17 4.23 -4.48
N ALA A 577 23.24 2.99 -4.00
CA ALA A 577 22.42 2.43 -2.93
C ALA A 577 23.29 1.60 -1.98
N SER A 578 22.73 1.25 -0.83
CA SER A 578 23.26 0.20 0.04
C SER A 578 22.62 -1.14 -0.35
N SER A 579 23.37 -2.23 -0.24
CA SER A 579 22.86 -3.58 -0.50
C SER A 579 22.37 -4.23 0.79
N HIS A 580 21.09 -4.59 0.85
CA HIS A 580 20.57 -5.38 1.97
C HIS A 580 19.36 -6.24 1.57
N LYS A 581 19.18 -7.39 2.23
CA LYS A 581 18.03 -8.29 2.03
C LYS A 581 16.84 -7.89 2.89
N ALA A 582 16.39 -6.65 2.75
CA ALA A 582 15.40 -6.04 3.65
C ALA A 582 14.07 -6.82 3.75
N PHE A 583 13.65 -7.50 2.67
CA PHE A 583 12.41 -8.27 2.63
C PHE A 583 12.59 -9.79 2.71
N ALA A 584 13.79 -10.29 2.99
CA ALA A 584 14.00 -11.73 3.21
C ALA A 584 13.09 -12.32 4.31
N PRO A 585 12.89 -11.65 5.47
CA PRO A 585 11.98 -12.16 6.50
C PRO A 585 10.53 -12.29 6.00
N PHE A 586 10.06 -11.33 5.19
CA PHE A 586 8.73 -11.40 4.58
C PHE A 586 8.63 -12.54 3.57
N MET A 587 9.62 -12.68 2.69
CA MET A 587 9.70 -13.76 1.71
C MET A 587 9.65 -15.13 2.38
N GLU A 588 10.42 -15.32 3.46
CA GLU A 588 10.48 -16.57 4.22
C GLU A 588 9.15 -16.86 4.93
N ALA A 589 8.56 -15.86 5.57
CA ALA A 589 7.27 -15.99 6.25
C ALA A 589 6.17 -16.40 5.26
N VAL A 590 6.03 -15.68 4.14
CA VAL A 590 5.02 -15.98 3.11
C VAL A 590 5.27 -17.36 2.48
N SER A 591 6.53 -17.69 2.16
CA SER A 591 6.87 -18.98 1.56
C SER A 591 6.61 -20.16 2.49
N SER A 592 6.91 -20.02 3.79
CA SER A 592 6.67 -21.06 4.79
C SER A 592 5.18 -21.28 4.99
N ALA A 593 4.44 -20.19 5.11
CA ALA A 593 3.01 -20.21 5.18
C ALA A 593 2.41 -20.88 3.91
N ARG A 594 2.94 -20.61 2.70
CA ARG A 594 2.53 -21.31 1.45
C ARG A 594 2.74 -22.82 1.49
N ARG A 595 3.83 -23.31 2.09
CA ARG A 595 4.08 -24.77 2.20
C ARG A 595 3.14 -25.44 3.20
N GLU A 596 2.97 -24.85 4.38
CA GLU A 596 1.93 -25.29 5.34
C GLU A 596 0.56 -25.28 4.65
N GLY A 597 0.37 -24.26 3.79
CA GLY A 597 -0.59 -23.99 2.72
C GLY A 597 -1.02 -25.15 1.83
N ASP A 598 -0.19 -26.18 1.70
CA ASP A 598 -0.49 -27.34 0.87
C ASP A 598 -0.85 -28.58 1.71
N GLU A 599 -0.39 -28.66 2.98
CA GLU A 599 -0.53 -29.88 3.80
C GLU A 599 -1.87 -29.98 4.57
N ASN A 600 -2.41 -28.88 5.13
CA ASN A 600 -3.67 -28.89 5.90
C ASN A 600 -4.75 -27.90 5.43
N VAL A 601 -5.61 -28.28 4.47
CA VAL A 601 -6.59 -27.40 3.79
C VAL A 601 -7.59 -26.69 4.73
N LYS A 602 -7.76 -27.17 5.98
CA LYS A 602 -8.76 -26.66 6.95
C LYS A 602 -8.22 -25.65 7.99
N SER A 603 -6.95 -25.27 7.97
CA SER A 603 -6.45 -24.27 8.92
C SER A 603 -6.89 -22.85 8.52
N ILE A 604 -7.68 -22.20 9.37
CA ILE A 604 -8.26 -20.85 9.15
C ILE A 604 -7.18 -19.75 8.97
N CYS A 605 -5.92 -20.03 9.30
CA CYS A 605 -4.76 -19.16 9.05
C CYS A 605 -4.14 -19.32 7.64
N LYS A 606 -4.54 -20.34 6.86
CA LYS A 606 -4.01 -20.70 5.55
C LYS A 606 -4.32 -19.71 4.40
N ILE A 607 -4.80 -18.51 4.71
CA ILE A 607 -5.22 -17.48 3.73
C ILE A 607 -4.59 -16.09 4.01
N ILE A 608 -3.73 -15.94 5.03
CA ILE A 608 -2.60 -15.01 4.83
C ILE A 608 -1.79 -15.45 3.58
N ILE A 609 -1.91 -16.72 3.23
CA ILE A 609 -1.11 -17.47 2.26
C ILE A 609 -1.60 -17.37 0.81
N GLU A 610 -2.86 -17.06 0.56
CA GLU A 610 -3.30 -16.52 -0.73
C GLU A 610 -3.03 -15.01 -0.84
N LYS A 611 -2.81 -14.30 0.28
CA LYS A 611 -2.72 -12.83 0.31
C LYS A 611 -1.41 -12.24 -0.23
N VAL A 612 -0.56 -13.08 -0.82
CA VAL A 612 0.50 -12.67 -1.74
C VAL A 612 0.59 -13.77 -2.81
N SER A 613 -0.49 -14.03 -3.55
CA SER A 613 -0.45 -14.93 -4.71
C SER A 613 0.52 -14.37 -5.76
N ASP A 614 1.02 -15.19 -6.70
CA ASP A 614 1.84 -14.67 -7.80
C ASP A 614 1.09 -13.60 -8.62
N SER A 615 -0.25 -13.69 -8.73
CA SER A 615 -1.06 -12.61 -9.30
C SER A 615 -1.11 -11.37 -8.42
N ASP A 616 -1.16 -11.51 -7.08
CA ASP A 616 -1.15 -10.37 -6.15
C ASP A 616 0.22 -9.73 -6.02
N MET A 617 1.31 -10.48 -6.22
CA MET A 617 2.67 -9.96 -6.35
C MET A 617 2.87 -9.26 -7.68
N ASN A 618 2.35 -9.84 -8.77
CA ASN A 618 2.28 -9.16 -10.06
C ASN A 618 1.44 -7.89 -9.96
N ASP A 619 0.29 -7.93 -9.29
CA ASP A 619 -0.59 -6.78 -9.07
C ASP A 619 -0.04 -5.79 -8.05
N LEU A 620 0.75 -6.23 -7.06
CA LEU A 620 1.56 -5.39 -6.16
C LEU A 620 2.66 -4.71 -6.95
N VAL A 621 3.38 -5.43 -7.81
CA VAL A 621 4.36 -4.85 -8.74
C VAL A 621 3.67 -3.87 -9.69
N GLN A 622 2.44 -4.14 -10.16
CA GLN A 622 1.66 -3.23 -11.01
C GLN A 622 1.03 -2.04 -10.23
N GLU A 623 0.60 -2.21 -8.98
CA GLU A 623 0.14 -1.17 -8.06
C GLU A 623 1.29 -0.28 -7.62
N LEU A 624 2.47 -0.85 -7.34
CA LEU A 624 3.72 -0.13 -7.14
C LEU A 624 4.05 0.66 -8.41
N LYS A 625 3.97 0.07 -9.61
CA LYS A 625 4.08 0.79 -10.90
C LYS A 625 3.05 1.92 -11.07
N LYS A 626 1.87 1.82 -10.44
CA LYS A 626 0.81 2.86 -10.45
C LYS A 626 1.01 3.91 -9.36
N SER A 627 1.43 3.56 -8.15
CA SER A 627 1.83 4.49 -7.09
C SER A 627 2.88 5.47 -7.61
N LEU A 628 3.74 5.00 -8.53
CA LEU A 628 4.59 5.87 -9.34
C LEU A 628 3.79 6.82 -10.23
N ARG A 629 2.84 6.35 -11.01
CA ARG A 629 2.00 7.22 -11.86
C ARG A 629 1.21 8.26 -11.03
N THR A 630 0.70 7.88 -9.86
CA THR A 630 -0.08 8.75 -8.96
C THR A 630 0.77 9.81 -8.26
N LEU A 631 2.07 9.57 -8.10
CA LEU A 631 3.01 10.56 -7.56
C LEU A 631 3.17 11.80 -8.44
N ASN A 632 2.81 11.72 -9.72
CA ASN A 632 2.75 12.90 -10.59
C ASN A 632 1.61 13.86 -10.18
N HIS A 633 0.55 13.35 -9.56
CA HIS A 633 -0.57 14.18 -9.07
C HIS A 633 -0.26 14.78 -7.70
N LEU A 634 0.43 14.04 -6.83
CA LEU A 634 0.89 14.52 -5.52
C LEU A 634 2.08 15.49 -5.61
N MET A 635 3.03 15.29 -6.53
CA MET A 635 4.16 16.20 -6.72
C MET A 635 3.76 17.52 -7.38
N ARG A 636 2.68 17.55 -8.18
CA ARG A 636 2.07 18.81 -8.66
C ARG A 636 1.33 19.59 -7.58
N SER A 637 1.00 18.96 -6.44
CA SER A 637 0.22 19.59 -5.36
C SER A 637 1.02 19.96 -4.12
N LEU A 638 2.26 19.51 -3.98
CA LEU A 638 3.18 19.87 -2.90
C LEU A 638 4.00 21.12 -3.26
N SER A 639 3.33 22.27 -3.39
CA SER A 639 3.97 23.57 -3.19
C SER A 639 3.93 23.88 -1.70
N THR A 640 5.10 24.22 -1.14
CA THR A 640 5.39 24.72 0.22
C THR A 640 5.76 23.69 1.32
N ASP A 641 7.06 23.78 1.65
CA ASP A 641 7.82 23.44 2.86
C ASP A 641 7.78 22.01 3.47
N SER A 642 8.73 21.15 3.06
CA SER A 642 8.93 19.79 3.59
C SER A 642 10.22 19.61 4.42
N ARG A 643 10.67 20.63 5.18
CA ARG A 643 11.89 20.49 6.01
C ARG A 643 11.74 19.61 7.26
N LYS A 644 10.53 19.12 7.62
CA LYS A 644 10.28 18.60 8.98
C LYS A 644 10.03 17.10 9.21
N ASN A 645 9.85 16.23 8.21
CA ASN A 645 9.67 14.79 8.46
C ASN A 645 10.51 13.89 7.54
N ARG A 646 11.78 13.69 7.96
CA ARG A 646 12.77 12.77 7.36
C ARG A 646 12.67 11.36 7.98
N GLN A 647 11.50 10.74 7.90
CA GLN A 647 11.32 9.34 8.33
C GLN A 647 11.23 8.43 7.09
N PRO A 648 11.65 7.15 7.19
CA PRO A 648 11.36 6.15 6.17
C PRO A 648 9.84 6.01 6.02
N ILE A 649 9.26 6.76 5.08
CA ILE A 649 7.84 6.69 4.73
C ILE A 649 7.69 5.71 3.57
N LEU A 650 6.60 4.94 3.65
CA LEU A 650 6.18 3.85 2.77
C LEU A 650 5.71 4.37 1.40
N ARG A 651 6.41 3.98 0.33
CA ARG A 651 6.00 3.90 -1.09
C ARG A 651 7.27 3.66 -1.94
N PHE A 652 7.15 3.25 -3.21
CA PHE A 652 8.21 3.10 -4.26
C PHE A 652 8.96 1.75 -4.33
N ILE A 653 9.83 1.49 -5.31
CA ILE A 653 9.68 1.02 -6.72
C ILE A 653 10.39 -0.35 -6.78
N TRP A 654 9.92 -1.30 -7.60
CA TRP A 654 10.67 -2.54 -7.91
C TRP A 654 10.96 -2.72 -9.41
N PHE A 655 12.16 -3.25 -9.72
CA PHE A 655 12.73 -3.53 -11.05
C PHE A 655 12.75 -5.02 -11.36
#